data_AF-A0AAU4V4M3-F1
#
_entry.id   AF-A0AAU4V4M3-F1
#
_cell.length_a   1.000
_cell.length_b   1.000
_cell.length_c   1.000
_cell.angle_alpha   90.00
_cell.angle_beta   90.00
_cell.angle_gamma   90.00
#
_symmetry.space_group_name_H-M   'P 1'
#
loop_
_entity.id
_entity.type
_entity.pdbx_description
1 polymer ?
#
loop_
_entity_poly.entity_id
_entity_poly.type
_entity_poly.pdbx_seq_one_letter_code
_entity_poly.pdbx_strand_id
1 'polypeptide(L)'
;MTEPLPTIVLIGHGMVGQRYLEALAERGVTATHRITVLCEEPRPAYDRVHLTSYFSGSTAEDLSMTPAGFMEEHGIALHLDDPAEHIDRAARRVTSRSGQVFPYDVLVLATGSYPFVPPVPGKDAPGCFVYRTIEDLLAIEEYAKDRGSGAVVGGGLLGLEAAGALQGLGLATRIVEFAPRLMPVQVDEGGGAALLRTIESMGLTVHTGVGTQEVVTGEDGHVSGMRLSDGSTVDTDLVVFSAGVRPRDQLARDCGLDVGERGGIAVDARCRTSDAHVYAIGECALAVDGRVYGLVAPGYEMAETAADDLLGREKEFTGADLSTKLKLLGVDVASFGDAHGATPDSLDVVWSDSRSGVYKKLVVSPDGVLLGGVLVGDADSYGLLRPLTGSVPPVAPEQLVLPAGVGAPVALGPSALPDHAVICSCHNVTKKAIAACDTLAEVKKCTKAGTGCGSCVKVIGQLLPAATDKGLCGCFPFTRAELYEIVRTRRLTSYEEILDGHGRPEARGGDGCEVCKPTVGSIIASLAPTLGASGYVLDGEQAALQDTNDHFLANMQRNGSYSVVPRIPGGEITPDKLIVIGEVARDFGLYTKITGGQRIDLFGASVDQLPRIWARLVDAGFESGHAYGKALRTVKSCVGQTWCRYGVQDSVRMAIDLELRYRGLRAPHKLKSAVSGCARECAEAQSKDFGVIATASGWNLYVGGNGGATPRHADLLAQDLSDAELVRLIDRFLMFYIRTADRLERTSTWLERLEGGLDHLRDVVVHDSLGLCAELEALMADHVAHYRDEWAETLQDPERLRRFVSFVNAPGAPDPTVKFVPERDQVKPDLAVLTIGGPVR
;
A
#
# COMPACT_ATOMS: atom_id res chain seq x y z
N MET A 1 44.28 31.84 -0.55
CA MET A 1 43.43 31.76 0.65
C MET A 1 42.01 31.76 0.13
N THR A 2 41.35 30.60 0.09
CA THR A 2 39.92 30.50 -0.23
C THR A 2 39.13 31.20 0.87
N GLU A 3 38.24 32.11 0.51
CA GLU A 3 37.32 32.74 1.47
C GLU A 3 36.54 31.66 2.25
N PRO A 4 36.29 31.85 3.55
CA PRO A 4 35.51 30.89 4.32
C PRO A 4 34.09 30.80 3.76
N LEU A 5 33.62 29.58 3.51
CA LEU A 5 32.25 29.35 3.04
C LEU A 5 31.23 29.92 4.04
N PRO A 6 30.14 30.55 3.58
CA PRO A 6 29.06 31.01 4.44
C PRO A 6 28.45 29.86 5.25
N THR A 7 27.98 30.13 6.46
CA THR A 7 27.48 29.12 7.40
C THR A 7 25.97 29.22 7.58
N ILE A 8 25.29 28.08 7.40
CA ILE A 8 23.86 27.90 7.69
C ILE A 8 23.75 27.09 8.99
N VAL A 9 23.04 27.63 9.97
CA VAL A 9 22.66 26.90 11.19
C VAL A 9 21.18 26.57 11.13
N LEU A 10 20.84 25.29 11.23
CA LEU A 10 19.47 24.79 11.33
C LEU A 10 19.21 24.35 12.78
N ILE A 11 18.18 24.91 13.42
CA ILE A 11 17.75 24.51 14.76
C ILE A 11 16.50 23.65 14.62
N GLY A 12 16.63 22.36 14.93
CA GLY A 12 15.57 21.36 14.83
C GLY A 12 15.72 20.44 13.62
N HIS A 13 15.86 19.13 13.88
CA HIS A 13 15.99 18.08 12.86
C HIS A 13 14.78 17.15 12.87
N GLY A 14 13.58 17.71 12.76
CA GLY A 14 12.36 16.95 12.48
C GLY A 14 12.17 16.71 10.98
N MET A 15 11.00 16.17 10.59
CA MET A 15 10.65 15.90 9.19
C MET A 15 10.88 17.12 8.27
N VAL A 16 10.46 18.31 8.71
CA VAL A 16 10.62 19.57 7.96
C VAL A 16 12.09 19.99 7.87
N GLY A 17 12.87 19.82 8.94
CA GLY A 17 14.30 20.09 8.95
C GLY A 17 15.05 19.17 7.99
N GLN A 18 14.74 17.88 7.98
CA GLN A 18 15.29 16.92 7.01
C GLN A 18 14.94 17.29 5.57
N ARG A 19 13.68 17.64 5.28
CA ARG A 19 13.28 18.09 3.93
C ARG A 19 14.02 19.36 3.51
N TYR A 20 14.29 20.28 4.43
CA TYR A 20 15.09 21.46 4.16
C TYR A 20 16.53 21.08 3.76
N LEU A 21 17.18 20.17 4.48
CA LEU A 21 18.52 19.70 4.13
C LEU A 21 18.57 19.00 2.77
N GLU A 22 17.58 18.16 2.45
CA GLU A 22 17.42 17.55 1.13
C GLU A 22 17.25 18.61 0.03
N ALA A 23 16.39 19.62 0.27
CA ALA A 23 16.19 20.70 -0.65
C ALA A 23 17.48 21.50 -0.91
N LEU A 24 18.32 21.70 0.11
CA LEU A 24 19.65 22.32 -0.02
C LEU A 24 20.61 21.44 -0.83
N ALA A 25 20.64 20.14 -0.57
CA ALA A 25 21.46 19.16 -1.30
C ALA A 25 21.09 19.09 -2.79
N GLU A 26 19.79 18.94 -3.09
CA GLU A 26 19.24 18.92 -4.46
C GLU A 26 19.60 20.18 -5.26
N ARG A 27 19.77 21.32 -4.58
CA ARG A 27 20.11 22.62 -5.19
C ARG A 27 21.61 22.93 -5.18
N GLY A 28 22.46 22.03 -4.67
CA GLY A 28 23.90 22.21 -4.61
C GLY A 28 24.39 23.20 -3.54
N VAL A 29 23.53 23.60 -2.60
CA VAL A 29 23.89 24.55 -1.54
C VAL A 29 24.92 23.95 -0.58
N THR A 30 24.84 22.64 -0.33
CA THR A 30 25.78 21.89 0.53
C THR A 30 27.24 21.96 0.03
N ALA A 31 27.46 22.24 -1.26
CA ALA A 31 28.80 22.40 -1.84
C ALA A 31 29.37 23.82 -1.67
N THR A 32 28.52 24.81 -1.36
CA THR A 32 28.88 26.23 -1.30
C THR A 32 28.74 26.83 0.10
N HIS A 33 28.10 26.11 1.02
CA HIS A 33 27.84 26.54 2.38
C HIS A 33 28.27 25.46 3.37
N ARG A 34 28.69 25.89 4.56
CA ARG A 34 28.83 24.99 5.71
C ARG A 34 27.49 24.88 6.40
N ILE A 35 27.05 23.67 6.73
CA ILE A 35 25.75 23.45 7.37
C ILE A 35 25.96 22.79 8.73
N THR A 36 25.32 23.34 9.75
CA THR A 36 25.31 22.80 11.10
C THR A 36 23.88 22.66 11.60
N VAL A 37 23.55 21.51 12.15
CA VAL A 37 22.21 21.18 12.62
C VAL A 37 22.26 20.91 14.11
N LEU A 38 21.47 21.64 14.90
CA LEU A 38 21.38 21.50 16.35
C LEU A 38 20.04 20.84 16.70
N CYS A 39 20.09 19.74 17.45
CA CYS A 39 18.94 18.90 17.74
C CYS A 39 18.78 18.67 19.25
N GLU A 40 17.55 18.82 19.74
CA GLU A 40 17.19 18.45 21.12
C GLU A 40 17.16 16.93 21.30
N GLU A 41 16.62 16.20 20.31
CA GLU A 41 16.45 14.76 20.40
C GLU A 41 17.78 14.03 20.17
N PRO A 42 18.00 12.86 20.81
CA PRO A 42 19.24 12.09 20.70
C PRO A 42 19.35 11.29 19.40
N ARG A 43 18.50 11.58 18.41
CA ARG A 43 18.32 10.79 17.18
C ARG A 43 18.14 11.71 15.97
N PRO A 44 18.61 11.29 14.77
CA PRO A 44 18.28 11.97 13.52
C PRO A 44 16.78 12.00 13.25
N ALA A 45 16.37 12.86 12.31
CA ALA A 45 14.99 12.97 11.86
C ALA A 45 14.33 11.61 11.55
N TYR A 46 13.10 11.46 12.02
CA TYR A 46 12.25 10.29 11.81
C TYR A 46 10.81 10.71 11.52
N ASP A 47 10.03 9.76 10.99
CA ASP A 47 8.64 9.96 10.61
C ASP A 47 7.74 10.03 11.84
N ARG A 48 7.39 11.25 12.23
CA ARG A 48 6.53 11.52 13.38
C ARG A 48 5.05 11.25 13.08
N VAL A 49 4.65 11.19 11.81
CA VAL A 49 3.27 10.89 11.40
C VAL A 49 2.96 9.41 11.64
N HIS A 50 3.96 8.54 11.51
CA HIS A 50 3.80 7.09 11.69
C HIS A 50 4.28 6.58 13.06
N LEU A 51 4.32 7.43 14.10
CA LEU A 51 4.75 7.04 15.46
C LEU A 51 3.96 5.86 16.02
N THR A 52 2.66 5.77 15.74
CA THR A 52 1.81 4.65 16.15
C THR A 52 2.29 3.30 15.64
N SER A 53 2.98 3.26 14.48
CA SER A 53 3.50 2.01 13.93
C SER A 53 4.54 1.34 14.84
N TYR A 54 5.18 2.09 15.74
CA TYR A 54 6.08 1.60 16.76
C TYR A 54 5.43 0.49 17.61
N PHE A 55 4.19 0.72 18.09
CA PHE A 55 3.43 -0.26 18.87
C PHE A 55 2.90 -1.45 18.04
N SER A 56 3.11 -1.44 16.73
CA SER A 56 2.77 -2.54 15.83
C SER A 56 4.00 -3.28 15.27
N GLY A 57 5.19 -3.00 15.81
CA GLY A 57 6.43 -3.72 15.52
C GLY A 57 7.49 -2.94 14.71
N SER A 58 7.24 -1.68 14.34
CA SER A 58 8.28 -0.82 13.76
C SER A 58 9.33 -0.43 14.81
N THR A 59 10.60 -0.39 14.42
CA THR A 59 11.68 0.13 15.25
C THR A 59 11.89 1.63 15.03
N ALA A 60 12.69 2.26 15.90
CA ALA A 60 13.13 3.64 15.69
C ALA A 60 13.91 3.82 14.37
N GLU A 61 14.61 2.77 13.93
CA GLU A 61 15.37 2.77 12.67
C GLU A 61 14.43 2.69 11.45
N ASP A 62 13.36 1.90 11.52
CA ASP A 62 12.33 1.83 10.46
C ASP A 62 11.61 3.16 10.23
N LEU A 63 11.55 4.01 11.27
CA LEU A 63 10.98 5.35 11.19
C LEU A 63 11.99 6.40 10.72
N SER A 64 13.28 6.07 10.59
CA SER A 64 14.30 7.06 10.22
C SER A 64 14.02 7.65 8.83
N MET A 65 14.12 8.97 8.74
CA MET A 65 13.97 9.71 7.49
C MET A 65 15.31 10.14 6.88
N THR A 66 16.41 9.98 7.62
CA THR A 66 17.73 10.36 7.13
C THR A 66 18.34 9.18 6.38
N PRO A 67 18.57 9.27 5.06
CA PRO A 67 19.25 8.20 4.33
C PRO A 67 20.62 7.91 4.93
N ALA A 68 21.01 6.64 4.96
CA ALA A 68 22.31 6.23 5.50
C ALA A 68 23.45 6.95 4.76
N GLY A 69 24.34 7.63 5.50
CA GLY A 69 25.47 8.36 4.94
C GLY A 69 25.17 9.77 4.41
N PHE A 70 23.91 10.23 4.44
CA PHE A 70 23.49 11.51 3.87
C PHE A 70 24.23 12.71 4.49
N MET A 71 24.42 12.70 5.81
CA MET A 71 25.08 13.81 6.50
C MET A 71 26.56 13.90 6.11
N GLU A 72 27.23 12.75 6.05
CA GLU A 72 28.64 12.65 5.66
C GLU A 72 28.85 13.02 4.19
N GLU A 73 27.99 12.53 3.29
CA GLU A 73 28.04 12.82 1.84
C GLU A 73 27.96 14.32 1.56
N HIS A 74 27.10 15.04 2.29
CA HIS A 74 26.86 16.46 2.10
C HIS A 74 27.66 17.36 3.05
N GLY A 75 28.56 16.81 3.88
CA GLY A 75 29.39 17.56 4.81
C GLY A 75 28.57 18.33 5.86
N ILE A 76 27.42 17.80 6.27
CA ILE A 76 26.51 18.39 7.25
C ILE A 76 26.95 17.99 8.66
N ALA A 77 27.23 18.97 9.52
CA ALA A 77 27.56 18.73 10.92
C ALA A 77 26.27 18.57 11.75
N LEU A 78 25.95 17.35 12.16
CA LEU A 78 24.77 17.04 12.97
C LEU A 78 25.14 16.91 14.46
N HIS A 79 24.55 17.75 15.29
CA HIS A 79 24.70 17.73 16.75
C HIS A 79 23.39 17.25 17.39
N LEU A 80 23.38 15.98 17.81
CA LEU A 80 22.28 15.34 18.53
C LEU A 80 22.41 15.58 20.03
N ASP A 81 21.27 15.59 20.74
CA ASP A 81 21.22 15.82 22.19
C ASP A 81 21.97 17.11 22.63
N ASP A 82 21.93 18.14 21.79
CA ASP A 82 22.57 19.44 22.05
C ASP A 82 21.69 20.59 21.50
N PRO A 83 20.54 20.87 22.14
CA PRO A 83 19.61 21.90 21.68
C PRO A 83 20.24 23.28 21.73
N ALA A 84 19.77 24.17 20.84
CA ALA A 84 20.07 25.60 20.93
C ALA A 84 19.35 26.23 22.14
N GLU A 85 20.07 27.00 22.95
CA GLU A 85 19.52 27.67 24.15
C GLU A 85 19.50 29.19 24.01
N HIS A 86 20.43 29.78 23.26
CA HIS A 86 20.52 31.23 23.11
C HIS A 86 20.89 31.64 21.68
N ILE A 87 20.23 32.70 21.17
CA ILE A 87 20.51 33.30 19.87
C ILE A 87 20.88 34.77 20.09
N ASP A 88 22.12 35.13 19.75
CA ASP A 88 22.56 36.52 19.66
C ASP A 88 22.50 36.95 18.19
N ARG A 89 21.45 37.71 17.84
CA ARG A 89 21.23 38.20 16.47
C ARG A 89 22.23 39.27 16.06
N ALA A 90 22.69 40.10 16.99
CA ALA A 90 23.63 41.17 16.70
C ALA A 90 25.01 40.60 16.36
N ALA A 91 25.46 39.58 17.10
CA ALA A 91 26.70 38.87 16.83
C ALA A 91 26.56 37.70 15.84
N ARG A 92 25.33 37.37 15.42
CA ARG A 92 24.95 36.21 14.59
C ARG A 92 25.53 34.88 15.09
N ARG A 93 25.19 34.55 16.33
CA ARG A 93 25.67 33.34 17.02
C ARG A 93 24.53 32.59 17.69
N VAL A 94 24.61 31.27 17.65
CA VAL A 94 23.77 30.36 18.43
C VAL A 94 24.64 29.68 19.48
N THR A 95 24.18 29.61 20.72
CA THR A 95 24.82 28.85 21.80
C THR A 95 23.96 27.63 22.12
N SER A 96 24.56 26.43 22.10
CA SER A 96 23.89 25.19 22.48
C SER A 96 24.03 24.88 23.97
N ARG A 97 23.26 23.91 24.47
CA ARG A 97 23.28 23.45 25.86
C ARG A 97 24.67 23.01 26.34
N SER A 98 25.48 22.44 25.46
CA SER A 98 26.87 22.07 25.77
C SER A 98 27.81 23.28 25.95
N GLY A 99 27.32 24.49 25.69
CA GLY A 99 28.09 25.73 25.72
C GLY A 99 28.87 26.02 24.44
N GLN A 100 28.70 25.20 23.40
CA GLN A 100 29.31 25.45 22.09
C GLN A 100 28.64 26.63 21.39
N VAL A 101 29.45 27.42 20.69
CA VAL A 101 29.00 28.65 20.00
C VAL A 101 29.18 28.49 18.49
N PHE A 102 28.09 28.62 17.76
CA PHE A 102 28.01 28.43 16.31
C PHE A 102 27.72 29.78 15.63
N PRO A 103 28.67 30.35 14.86
CA PRO A 103 28.39 31.52 14.05
C PRO A 103 27.51 31.16 12.84
N TYR A 104 26.67 32.09 12.39
CA TYR A 104 25.82 31.89 11.22
C TYR A 104 25.80 33.11 10.29
N ASP A 105 25.68 32.86 8.99
CA ASP A 105 25.27 33.84 7.98
C ASP A 105 23.76 33.75 7.73
N VAL A 106 23.22 32.55 7.90
CA VAL A 106 21.79 32.23 7.82
C VAL A 106 21.42 31.32 8.98
N LEU A 107 20.34 31.64 9.68
CA LEU A 107 19.74 30.82 10.73
C LEU A 107 18.35 30.34 10.28
N VAL A 108 18.04 29.06 10.50
CA VAL A 108 16.73 28.49 10.19
C VAL A 108 16.15 27.84 11.44
N LEU A 109 15.00 28.32 11.88
CA LEU A 109 14.24 27.80 13.01
C LEU A 109 13.23 26.77 12.49
N ALA A 110 13.49 25.49 12.75
CA ALA A 110 12.62 24.36 12.44
C ALA A 110 12.26 23.60 13.73
N THR A 111 12.02 24.36 14.81
CA THR A 111 11.83 23.85 16.18
C THR A 111 10.52 23.11 16.39
N GLY A 112 9.58 23.21 15.46
CA GLY A 112 8.31 22.49 15.51
C GLY A 112 7.40 22.95 16.66
N SER A 113 6.75 22.00 17.34
CA SER A 113 5.79 22.26 18.42
C SER A 113 6.02 21.34 19.63
N TYR A 114 5.43 21.69 20.77
CA TYR A 114 5.41 20.88 21.98
C TYR A 114 3.96 20.51 22.38
N PRO A 115 3.74 19.35 23.04
CA PRO A 115 2.41 18.97 23.53
C PRO A 115 1.88 19.94 24.59
N PHE A 116 0.64 20.37 24.44
CA PHE A 116 -0.04 21.15 25.47
C PHE A 116 -0.58 20.22 26.56
N VAL A 117 -0.09 20.42 27.79
CA VAL A 117 -0.62 19.75 28.99
C VAL A 117 -1.49 20.74 29.76
N PRO A 118 -2.81 20.46 29.94
CA PRO A 118 -3.69 21.33 30.72
C PRO A 118 -3.16 21.57 32.15
N PRO A 119 -3.29 22.78 32.70
CA PRO A 119 -2.76 23.14 34.02
C PRO A 119 -3.65 22.61 35.16
N VAL A 120 -3.83 21.29 35.24
CA VAL A 120 -4.61 20.60 36.27
C VAL A 120 -3.71 20.09 37.40
N PRO A 121 -4.18 20.05 38.67
CA PRO A 121 -3.45 19.41 39.74
C PRO A 121 -3.10 17.95 39.42
N GLY A 122 -1.92 17.50 39.84
CA GLY A 122 -1.44 16.13 39.64
C GLY A 122 -0.88 15.82 38.24
N LYS A 123 -0.89 16.78 37.29
CA LYS A 123 -0.41 16.57 35.91
C LYS A 123 1.05 16.09 35.79
N ASP A 124 1.88 16.35 36.81
CA ASP A 124 3.31 16.01 36.84
C ASP A 124 3.59 14.73 37.66
N ALA A 125 2.54 14.01 38.10
CA ALA A 125 2.70 12.78 38.87
C ALA A 125 3.35 11.66 38.03
N PRO A 126 4.15 10.77 38.64
CA PRO A 126 4.61 9.54 38.00
C PRO A 126 3.44 8.73 37.42
N GLY A 127 3.48 8.48 36.11
CA GLY A 127 2.37 7.87 35.35
C GLY A 127 1.65 8.83 34.40
N CYS A 128 2.00 10.12 34.41
CA CYS A 128 1.57 11.11 33.42
C CYS A 128 2.61 11.22 32.29
N PHE A 129 2.15 11.11 31.05
CA PHE A 129 2.97 11.16 29.84
C PHE A 129 2.38 12.10 28.80
N VAL A 130 3.18 12.43 27.79
CA VAL A 130 2.74 13.04 26.53
C VAL A 130 3.01 12.06 25.39
N TYR A 131 2.49 12.33 24.19
CA TYR A 131 2.67 11.47 23.02
C TYR A 131 3.22 12.29 21.86
N ARG A 132 4.55 12.32 21.68
CA ARG A 132 5.18 13.16 20.64
C ARG A 132 6.50 12.63 20.09
N THR A 133 7.34 12.03 20.92
CA THR A 133 8.69 11.56 20.55
C THR A 133 8.81 10.06 20.74
N ILE A 134 9.83 9.43 20.15
CA ILE A 134 10.13 8.01 20.40
C ILE A 134 10.48 7.79 21.87
N GLU A 135 11.15 8.74 22.52
CA GLU A 135 11.45 8.72 23.94
C GLU A 135 10.17 8.70 24.80
N ASP A 136 9.14 9.45 24.41
CA ASP A 136 7.84 9.37 25.06
C ASP A 136 7.21 7.98 24.91
N LEU A 137 7.31 7.38 23.72
CA LEU A 137 6.75 6.05 23.46
C LEU A 137 7.43 4.97 24.30
N LEU A 138 8.77 5.02 24.37
CA LEU A 138 9.58 4.13 25.20
C LEU A 138 9.21 4.27 26.68
N ALA A 139 9.00 5.49 27.15
CA ALA A 139 8.60 5.75 28.53
C ALA A 139 7.19 5.21 28.84
N ILE A 140 6.24 5.37 27.91
CA ILE A 140 4.88 4.81 28.02
C ILE A 140 4.92 3.28 28.03
N GLU A 141 5.65 2.66 27.09
CA GLU A 141 5.77 1.21 26.98
C GLU A 141 6.37 0.60 28.24
N GLU A 142 7.47 1.18 28.75
CA GLU A 142 8.11 0.70 29.98
C GLU A 142 7.15 0.80 31.17
N TYR A 143 6.47 1.95 31.32
CA TYR A 143 5.56 2.15 32.44
C TYR A 143 4.30 1.28 32.36
N ALA A 144 3.86 0.90 31.16
CA ALA A 144 2.64 0.11 30.95
C ALA A 144 2.77 -1.38 31.30
N LYS A 145 3.99 -1.94 31.37
CA LYS A 145 4.24 -3.38 31.53
C LYS A 145 3.50 -4.04 32.70
N ASP A 146 3.38 -3.32 33.81
CA ASP A 146 2.76 -3.82 35.06
C ASP A 146 1.43 -3.12 35.38
N ARG A 147 0.78 -2.51 34.37
CA ARG A 147 -0.46 -1.72 34.54
C ARG A 147 -1.64 -2.36 33.82
N GLY A 148 -2.85 -2.06 34.29
CA GLY A 148 -4.07 -2.64 33.73
C GLY A 148 -4.93 -1.63 32.96
N SER A 149 -4.72 -0.33 33.17
CA SER A 149 -5.60 0.72 32.65
C SER A 149 -4.85 1.99 32.27
N GLY A 150 -5.36 2.67 31.23
CA GLY A 150 -4.79 3.91 30.72
C GLY A 150 -5.87 4.89 30.28
N ALA A 151 -5.60 6.19 30.40
CA ALA A 151 -6.49 7.25 29.98
C ALA A 151 -5.77 8.22 29.05
N VAL A 152 -6.44 8.67 27.99
CA VAL A 152 -5.94 9.70 27.08
C VAL A 152 -6.79 10.95 27.22
N VAL A 153 -6.13 12.08 27.50
CA VAL A 153 -6.77 13.40 27.59
C VAL A 153 -6.68 14.08 26.23
N GLY A 154 -7.81 14.12 25.52
CA GLY A 154 -7.95 14.62 24.15
C GLY A 154 -8.39 13.51 23.20
N GLY A 155 -9.49 13.75 22.49
CA GLY A 155 -10.10 12.88 21.47
C GLY A 155 -9.89 13.39 20.04
N GLY A 156 -8.83 14.15 19.81
CA GLY A 156 -8.35 14.52 18.46
C GLY A 156 -7.53 13.41 17.80
N LEU A 157 -6.92 13.69 16.65
CA LEU A 157 -6.09 12.75 15.87
C LEU A 157 -5.04 12.03 16.74
N LEU A 158 -4.13 12.79 17.35
CA LEU A 158 -3.07 12.23 18.21
C LEU A 158 -3.61 11.50 19.44
N GLY A 159 -4.77 11.92 19.95
CA GLY A 159 -5.38 11.32 21.12
C GLY A 159 -5.96 9.94 20.82
N LEU A 160 -6.61 9.79 19.67
CA LEU A 160 -7.11 8.50 19.19
C LEU A 160 -5.97 7.55 18.82
N GLU A 161 -4.88 8.09 18.28
CA GLU A 161 -3.65 7.33 18.03
C GLU A 161 -3.00 6.84 19.33
N ALA A 162 -2.83 7.71 20.32
CA ALA A 162 -2.33 7.34 21.64
C ALA A 162 -3.24 6.30 22.33
N ALA A 163 -4.56 6.43 22.17
CA ALA A 163 -5.50 5.47 22.73
C ALA A 163 -5.35 4.08 22.09
N GLY A 164 -5.09 4.03 20.78
CA GLY A 164 -4.70 2.80 20.09
C GLY A 164 -3.42 2.19 20.59
N ALA A 165 -2.40 3.02 20.83
CA ALA A 165 -1.13 2.58 21.40
C ALA A 165 -1.33 1.93 22.78
N LEU A 166 -2.06 2.59 23.70
CA LEU A 166 -2.37 2.03 25.02
C LEU A 166 -3.17 0.73 24.93
N GLN A 167 -4.12 0.64 24.00
CA GLN A 167 -4.87 -0.60 23.76
C GLN A 167 -3.96 -1.72 23.23
N GLY A 168 -3.04 -1.39 22.31
CA GLY A 168 -2.04 -2.34 21.78
C GLY A 168 -1.09 -2.88 22.84
N LEU A 169 -0.82 -2.08 23.89
CA LEU A 169 -0.08 -2.49 25.08
C LEU A 169 -0.91 -3.32 26.07
N GLY A 170 -2.19 -3.58 25.76
CA GLY A 170 -3.08 -4.40 26.57
C GLY A 170 -3.81 -3.67 27.70
N LEU A 171 -3.76 -2.33 27.73
CA LEU A 171 -4.43 -1.53 28.75
C LEU A 171 -5.94 -1.37 28.46
N ALA A 172 -6.74 -1.36 29.52
CA ALA A 172 -8.13 -0.89 29.45
C ALA A 172 -8.13 0.63 29.22
N THR A 173 -8.32 1.02 27.96
CA THR A 173 -8.12 2.41 27.52
C THR A 173 -9.39 3.24 27.56
N ARG A 174 -9.26 4.45 28.11
CA ARG A 174 -10.31 5.47 28.16
C ARG A 174 -9.88 6.75 27.46
N ILE A 175 -10.80 7.41 26.78
CA ILE A 175 -10.56 8.71 26.12
C ILE A 175 -11.42 9.76 26.81
N VAL A 176 -10.81 10.88 27.20
CA VAL A 176 -11.49 12.03 27.81
C VAL A 176 -11.37 13.21 26.86
N GLU A 177 -12.47 13.61 26.24
CA GLU A 177 -12.55 14.73 25.30
C GLU A 177 -13.45 15.83 25.86
N PHE A 178 -12.90 17.04 25.92
CA PHE A 178 -13.60 18.22 26.43
C PHE A 178 -14.76 18.64 25.52
N ALA A 179 -14.56 18.55 24.20
CA ALA A 179 -15.60 18.80 23.22
C ALA A 179 -16.71 17.74 23.30
N PRO A 180 -17.95 18.07 22.87
CA PRO A 180 -19.08 17.13 22.89
C PRO A 180 -18.93 15.96 21.90
N ARG A 181 -17.81 15.88 21.16
CA ARG A 181 -17.54 14.85 20.15
C ARG A 181 -16.04 14.65 19.96
N LEU A 182 -15.68 13.47 19.47
CA LEU A 182 -14.33 13.17 18.98
C LEU A 182 -14.01 13.99 17.73
N MET A 183 -12.72 14.26 17.51
CA MET A 183 -12.20 15.02 16.36
C MET A 183 -12.97 16.31 16.04
N PRO A 184 -13.20 17.20 17.03
CA PRO A 184 -14.12 18.34 16.88
C PRO A 184 -13.70 19.33 15.77
N VAL A 185 -12.43 19.32 15.38
CA VAL A 185 -11.88 20.12 14.29
C VAL A 185 -12.22 19.54 12.91
N GLN A 186 -12.23 18.21 12.75
CA GLN A 186 -12.38 17.54 11.46
C GLN A 186 -13.80 17.05 11.19
N VAL A 187 -14.55 16.64 12.21
CA VAL A 187 -15.87 16.03 12.02
C VAL A 187 -16.98 16.84 12.68
N ASP A 188 -18.14 16.80 12.06
CA ASP A 188 -19.38 17.36 12.58
C ASP A 188 -20.05 16.41 13.59
N GLU A 189 -21.26 16.76 14.04
CA GLU A 189 -21.99 15.97 15.04
C GLU A 189 -22.32 14.55 14.55
N GLY A 190 -22.79 14.42 13.30
CA GLY A 190 -23.12 13.12 12.71
C GLY A 190 -21.89 12.22 12.52
N GLY A 191 -20.78 12.79 12.00
CA GLY A 191 -19.52 12.08 11.85
C GLY A 191 -18.91 11.70 13.21
N GLY A 192 -18.99 12.59 14.20
CA GLY A 192 -18.56 12.33 15.57
C GLY A 192 -19.33 11.18 16.22
N ALA A 193 -20.65 11.10 16.03
CA ALA A 193 -21.46 10.00 16.54
C ALA A 193 -21.14 8.65 15.87
N ALA A 194 -20.86 8.64 14.56
CA ALA A 194 -20.42 7.45 13.84
C ALA A 194 -19.04 6.97 14.31
N LEU A 195 -18.11 7.90 14.50
CA LEU A 195 -16.78 7.63 15.02
C LEU A 195 -16.85 7.07 16.45
N LEU A 196 -17.62 7.70 17.34
CA LEU A 196 -17.82 7.26 18.72
C LEU A 196 -18.26 5.79 18.79
N ARG A 197 -19.34 5.43 18.08
CA ARG A 197 -19.83 4.03 18.05
C ARG A 197 -18.77 3.05 17.58
N THR A 198 -18.00 3.45 16.56
CA THR A 198 -16.97 2.59 15.99
C THR A 198 -15.83 2.37 16.98
N ILE A 199 -15.36 3.42 17.64
CA ILE A 199 -14.32 3.35 18.67
C ILE A 199 -14.77 2.53 19.89
N GLU A 200 -16.01 2.72 20.35
CA GLU A 200 -16.55 1.93 21.47
C GLU A 200 -16.71 0.44 21.11
N SER A 201 -17.07 0.12 19.86
CA SER A 201 -17.14 -1.27 19.39
C SER A 201 -15.78 -1.98 19.38
N MET A 202 -14.68 -1.21 19.38
CA MET A 202 -13.32 -1.73 19.48
C MET A 202 -12.89 -1.96 20.94
N GLY A 203 -13.74 -1.67 21.92
CA GLY A 203 -13.47 -1.91 23.35
C GLY A 203 -12.81 -0.73 24.08
N LEU A 204 -12.74 0.45 23.47
CA LEU A 204 -12.34 1.68 24.16
C LEU A 204 -13.55 2.34 24.82
N THR A 205 -13.37 3.00 25.96
CA THR A 205 -14.43 3.81 26.59
C THR A 205 -14.19 5.29 26.31
N VAL A 206 -15.21 6.03 25.88
CA VAL A 206 -15.07 7.43 25.53
C VAL A 206 -15.95 8.31 26.41
N HIS A 207 -15.37 9.39 26.93
CA HIS A 207 -16.05 10.42 27.71
C HIS A 207 -15.95 11.75 26.96
N THR A 208 -17.01 12.16 26.28
CA THR A 208 -17.10 13.45 25.57
C THR A 208 -17.82 14.51 26.41
N GLY A 209 -17.55 15.78 26.14
CA GLY A 209 -18.19 16.91 26.83
C GLY A 209 -17.67 17.11 28.26
N VAL A 210 -16.55 16.47 28.62
CA VAL A 210 -15.98 16.49 29.96
C VAL A 210 -14.49 16.73 29.91
N GLY A 211 -14.00 17.61 30.79
CA GLY A 211 -12.57 17.90 30.93
C GLY A 211 -11.99 17.25 32.18
N THR A 212 -10.69 16.94 32.14
CA THR A 212 -9.94 16.58 33.34
C THR A 212 -9.87 17.77 34.30
N GLN A 213 -10.22 17.57 35.57
CA GLN A 213 -10.09 18.56 36.63
C GLN A 213 -8.86 18.32 37.50
N GLU A 214 -8.53 17.05 37.75
CA GLU A 214 -7.43 16.65 38.62
C GLU A 214 -6.97 15.23 38.22
N VAL A 215 -5.66 14.99 38.21
CA VAL A 215 -5.08 13.65 38.21
C VAL A 215 -4.85 13.23 39.66
N VAL A 216 -5.46 12.13 40.07
CA VAL A 216 -5.43 11.60 41.43
C VAL A 216 -4.28 10.61 41.56
N THR A 217 -3.60 10.65 42.70
CA THR A 217 -2.48 9.76 43.01
C THR A 217 -2.80 8.81 44.15
N GLY A 218 -2.19 7.63 44.13
CA GLY A 218 -2.20 6.66 45.22
C GLY A 218 -1.26 7.07 46.37
N GLU A 219 -1.20 6.24 47.42
CA GLU A 219 -0.31 6.48 48.57
C GLU A 219 1.18 6.48 48.21
N ASP A 220 1.54 5.82 47.11
CA ASP A 220 2.90 5.78 46.54
C ASP A 220 3.23 7.00 45.66
N GLY A 221 2.28 7.91 45.46
CA GLY A 221 2.41 9.10 44.63
C GLY A 221 2.24 8.86 43.12
N HIS A 222 1.96 7.62 42.70
CA HIS A 222 1.70 7.30 41.29
C HIS A 222 0.25 7.59 40.92
N VAL A 223 0.00 7.81 39.63
CA VAL A 223 -1.37 7.95 39.09
C VAL A 223 -2.23 6.75 39.50
N SER A 224 -3.40 7.02 40.07
CA SER A 224 -4.42 6.01 40.41
C SER A 224 -5.80 6.33 39.85
N GLY A 225 -5.99 7.52 39.28
CA GLY A 225 -7.26 7.92 38.68
C GLY A 225 -7.29 9.37 38.22
N MET A 226 -8.44 9.80 37.71
CA MET A 226 -8.72 11.17 37.28
C MET A 226 -10.10 11.60 37.76
N ARG A 227 -10.23 12.86 38.19
CA ARG A 227 -11.53 13.52 38.40
C ARG A 227 -11.91 14.34 37.18
N LEU A 228 -13.15 14.18 36.71
CA LEU A 228 -13.67 14.90 35.54
C LEU A 228 -14.56 16.07 35.95
N SER A 229 -14.83 16.97 34.99
CA SER A 229 -15.60 18.20 35.21
C SER A 229 -17.07 18.00 35.50
N ASP A 230 -17.63 16.84 35.21
CA ASP A 230 -19.00 16.44 35.54
C ASP A 230 -19.12 15.82 36.95
N GLY A 231 -18.00 15.74 37.69
CA GLY A 231 -17.92 15.14 39.01
C GLY A 231 -17.66 13.63 39.02
N SER A 232 -17.62 12.97 37.86
CA SER A 232 -17.29 11.56 37.75
C SER A 232 -15.80 11.29 37.96
N THR A 233 -15.44 10.04 38.25
CA THR A 233 -14.05 9.59 38.39
C THR A 233 -13.75 8.48 37.40
N VAL A 234 -12.52 8.51 36.88
CA VAL A 234 -11.97 7.50 35.98
C VAL A 234 -10.79 6.83 36.67
N ASP A 235 -10.92 5.54 36.98
CA ASP A 235 -9.81 4.73 37.48
C ASP A 235 -8.83 4.46 36.34
N THR A 236 -7.57 4.87 36.53
CA THR A 236 -6.51 4.70 35.54
C THR A 236 -5.15 4.66 36.22
N ASP A 237 -4.24 3.84 35.72
CA ASP A 237 -2.87 3.73 36.24
C ASP A 237 -1.89 4.66 35.49
N LEU A 238 -2.30 5.10 34.31
CA LEU A 238 -1.50 5.86 33.35
C LEU A 238 -2.37 6.94 32.68
N VAL A 239 -1.83 8.14 32.49
CA VAL A 239 -2.48 9.23 31.75
C VAL A 239 -1.57 9.72 30.63
N VAL A 240 -2.10 9.80 29.41
CA VAL A 240 -1.43 10.45 28.26
C VAL A 240 -2.15 11.74 27.93
N PHE A 241 -1.44 12.86 27.96
CA PHE A 241 -1.96 14.16 27.56
C PHE A 241 -1.77 14.39 26.05
N SER A 242 -2.89 14.56 25.35
CA SER A 242 -2.98 14.87 23.92
C SER A 242 -3.99 16.00 23.65
N ALA A 243 -3.91 17.09 24.43
CA ALA A 243 -4.83 18.22 24.36
C ALA A 243 -4.45 19.27 23.28
N GLY A 244 -3.73 18.84 22.23
CA GLY A 244 -3.19 19.69 21.16
C GLY A 244 -1.73 20.06 21.36
N VAL A 245 -1.18 20.84 20.43
CA VAL A 245 0.22 21.28 20.44
C VAL A 245 0.33 22.81 20.43
N ARG A 246 1.52 23.32 20.78
CA ARG A 246 1.86 24.75 20.74
C ARG A 246 3.20 24.97 20.03
N PRO A 247 3.34 26.02 19.22
CA PRO A 247 4.59 26.31 18.53
C PRO A 247 5.76 26.46 19.51
N ARG A 248 6.93 25.89 19.20
CA ARG A 248 8.17 26.09 19.97
C ARG A 248 8.83 27.40 19.55
N ASP A 249 8.25 28.52 19.98
CA ASP A 249 8.65 29.88 19.61
C ASP A 249 9.53 30.61 20.66
N GLN A 250 9.91 29.93 21.75
CA GLN A 250 10.62 30.54 22.88
C GLN A 250 11.95 31.20 22.47
N LEU A 251 12.77 30.51 21.67
CA LEU A 251 14.03 31.06 21.16
C LEU A 251 13.82 32.35 20.36
N ALA A 252 12.74 32.43 19.58
CA ALA A 252 12.39 33.62 18.81
C ALA A 252 11.97 34.77 19.73
N ARG A 253 11.17 34.49 20.78
CA ARG A 253 10.80 35.49 21.80
C ARG A 253 12.02 36.03 22.52
N ASP A 254 12.92 35.15 22.96
CA ASP A 254 14.10 35.53 23.75
C ASP A 254 15.11 36.35 22.96
N CYS A 255 15.19 36.15 21.63
CA CYS A 255 16.02 36.96 20.74
C CYS A 255 15.26 38.12 20.07
N GLY A 256 14.02 38.39 20.49
CA GLY A 256 13.23 39.55 20.03
C GLY A 256 12.83 39.50 18.56
N LEU A 257 12.58 38.31 18.00
CA LEU A 257 11.87 38.15 16.73
C LEU A 257 10.36 38.33 16.95
N ASP A 258 9.66 38.69 15.88
CA ASP A 258 8.21 38.87 15.94
C ASP A 258 7.52 37.51 16.08
N VAL A 259 6.60 37.42 17.03
CA VAL A 259 5.85 36.20 17.34
C VAL A 259 4.39 36.56 17.49
N GLY A 260 3.50 35.74 16.93
CA GLY A 260 2.06 35.98 16.98
C GLY A 260 1.49 36.00 18.40
N GLU A 261 0.35 36.68 18.57
CA GLU A 261 -0.37 36.76 19.85
C GLU A 261 -0.74 35.38 20.41
N ARG A 262 -1.06 34.43 19.53
CA ARG A 262 -1.38 33.03 19.88
C ARG A 262 -0.19 32.08 19.74
N GLY A 263 1.02 32.62 19.57
CA GLY A 263 2.25 31.87 19.31
C GLY A 263 2.57 31.67 17.83
N GLY A 264 3.78 31.21 17.58
CA GLY A 264 4.35 30.99 16.24
C GLY A 264 5.18 32.19 15.76
N ILE A 265 6.35 31.89 15.21
CA ILE A 265 7.34 32.86 14.72
C ILE A 265 6.80 33.47 13.44
N ALA A 266 6.55 34.78 13.44
CA ALA A 266 5.97 35.46 12.29
C ALA A 266 6.94 35.44 11.10
N VAL A 267 6.45 35.00 9.94
CA VAL A 267 7.24 34.97 8.70
C VAL A 267 6.52 35.62 7.53
N ASP A 268 7.29 36.16 6.58
CA ASP A 268 6.80 36.60 5.28
C ASP A 268 6.51 35.41 4.35
N ALA A 269 6.04 35.68 3.12
CA ALA A 269 5.71 34.64 2.15
C ALA A 269 6.94 33.85 1.69
N ARG A 270 8.16 34.31 1.97
CA ARG A 270 9.42 33.61 1.68
C ARG A 270 9.98 32.91 2.92
N CYS A 271 9.16 32.77 3.97
CA CYS A 271 9.52 32.16 5.25
C CYS A 271 10.61 32.92 6.04
N ARG A 272 10.86 34.20 5.74
CA ARG A 272 11.80 35.06 6.48
C ARG A 272 11.12 35.67 7.69
N THR A 273 11.84 35.76 8.80
CA THR A 273 11.36 36.44 10.01
C THR A 273 11.52 37.96 9.91
N SER A 274 11.29 38.70 11.00
CA SER A 274 11.62 40.13 11.08
C SER A 274 13.12 40.43 10.97
N ASP A 275 13.98 39.40 10.99
CA ASP A 275 15.41 39.48 10.64
C ASP A 275 15.67 38.83 9.29
N ALA A 276 16.29 39.56 8.36
CA ALA A 276 16.56 39.09 7.00
C ALA A 276 17.54 37.90 6.94
N HIS A 277 18.28 37.62 8.02
CA HIS A 277 19.20 36.49 8.12
C HIS A 277 18.59 35.27 8.83
N VAL A 278 17.32 35.35 9.26
CA VAL A 278 16.67 34.29 10.02
C VAL A 278 15.36 33.87 9.36
N TYR A 279 15.20 32.57 9.17
CA TYR A 279 14.00 31.93 8.63
C TYR A 279 13.31 31.12 9.73
N ALA A 280 12.00 30.88 9.57
CA ALA A 280 11.29 29.87 10.35
C ALA A 280 10.41 29.02 9.44
N ILE A 281 10.42 27.69 9.64
CA ILE A 281 9.71 26.72 8.78
C ILE A 281 9.03 25.63 9.62
N GLY A 282 7.92 25.09 9.13
CA GLY A 282 7.16 24.04 9.82
C GLY A 282 6.27 24.56 10.95
N GLU A 283 5.97 23.72 11.94
CA GLU A 283 4.97 24.03 12.98
C GLU A 283 5.34 25.16 13.94
N CYS A 284 6.59 25.64 13.92
CA CYS A 284 7.00 26.82 14.69
C CYS A 284 6.68 28.13 13.97
N ALA A 285 6.41 28.11 12.66
CA ALA A 285 6.20 29.30 11.85
C ALA A 285 4.72 29.71 11.80
N LEU A 286 4.48 31.00 11.99
CA LEU A 286 3.20 31.66 11.74
C LEU A 286 3.24 32.28 10.34
N ALA A 287 2.52 31.65 9.41
CA ALA A 287 2.48 32.07 8.01
C ALA A 287 1.68 33.37 7.80
N VAL A 288 1.82 33.94 6.60
CA VAL A 288 1.22 35.24 6.22
C VAL A 288 -0.31 35.29 6.29
N ASP A 289 -0.98 34.16 6.23
CA ASP A 289 -2.43 34.02 6.40
C ASP A 289 -2.86 33.95 7.88
N GLY A 290 -1.92 34.14 8.80
CA GLY A 290 -2.15 34.15 10.24
C GLY A 290 -2.30 32.76 10.86
N ARG A 291 -1.86 31.70 10.18
CA ARG A 291 -1.98 30.32 10.66
C ARG A 291 -0.64 29.68 10.96
N VAL A 292 -0.64 28.84 11.99
CA VAL A 292 0.38 27.83 12.22
C VAL A 292 -0.16 26.50 11.71
N TYR A 293 0.61 25.83 10.85
CA TYR A 293 0.20 24.59 10.22
C TYR A 293 0.75 23.38 10.97
N GLY A 294 -0.15 22.57 11.54
CA GLY A 294 0.16 21.27 12.18
C GLY A 294 0.16 20.10 11.19
N LEU A 295 0.61 20.32 9.96
CA LEU A 295 0.62 19.33 8.88
C LEU A 295 1.99 19.30 8.21
N VAL A 296 2.42 18.10 7.78
CA VAL A 296 3.74 17.90 7.19
C VAL A 296 3.89 18.58 5.81
N ALA A 297 2.87 18.51 4.96
CA ALA A 297 2.95 19.03 3.59
C ALA A 297 3.17 20.56 3.53
N PRO A 298 2.43 21.39 4.29
CA PRO A 298 2.76 22.81 4.41
C PRO A 298 4.18 23.06 4.93
N GLY A 299 4.65 22.26 5.89
CA GLY A 299 6.02 22.37 6.40
C GLY A 299 7.08 22.08 5.33
N TYR A 300 6.87 21.08 4.46
CA TYR A 300 7.76 20.79 3.33
C TYR A 300 7.76 21.92 2.30
N GLU A 301 6.61 22.52 2.02
CA GLU A 301 6.53 23.66 1.11
C GLU A 301 7.26 24.88 1.67
N MET A 302 7.14 25.14 2.99
CA MET A 302 7.94 26.16 3.67
C MET A 302 9.45 25.87 3.59
N ALA A 303 9.87 24.61 3.80
CA ALA A 303 11.26 24.21 3.67
C ALA A 303 11.83 24.47 2.26
N GLU A 304 11.09 24.08 1.23
CA GLU A 304 11.51 24.33 -0.16
C GLU A 304 11.52 25.82 -0.50
N THR A 305 10.54 26.58 -0.01
CA THR A 305 10.46 28.04 -0.19
C THR A 305 11.66 28.74 0.44
N ALA A 306 12.02 28.40 1.68
CA ALA A 306 13.21 28.94 2.33
C ALA A 306 14.52 28.54 1.61
N ALA A 307 14.60 27.32 1.07
CA ALA A 307 15.77 26.86 0.32
C ALA A 307 15.91 27.57 -1.05
N ASP A 308 14.79 27.85 -1.74
CA ASP A 308 14.78 28.57 -3.01
C ASP A 308 15.10 30.06 -2.82
N ASP A 309 14.59 30.68 -1.76
CA ASP A 309 14.86 32.08 -1.46
C ASP A 309 16.34 32.35 -1.13
N LEU A 310 17.04 31.40 -0.51
CA LEU A 310 18.51 31.48 -0.31
C LEU A 310 19.30 31.59 -1.61
N LEU A 311 18.74 31.09 -2.71
CA LEU A 311 19.35 31.16 -4.05
C LEU A 311 18.81 32.35 -4.87
N GLY A 312 18.01 33.21 -4.26
CA GLY A 312 17.37 34.34 -4.94
C GLY A 312 16.29 33.92 -5.95
N ARG A 313 15.70 32.73 -5.79
CA ARG A 313 14.61 32.26 -6.64
C ARG A 313 13.26 32.73 -6.08
N GLU A 314 12.35 33.09 -6.97
CA GLU A 314 11.01 33.56 -6.58
C GLU A 314 10.07 32.36 -6.35
N LYS A 315 9.87 32.01 -5.08
CA LYS A 315 8.86 31.06 -4.60
C LYS A 315 8.23 31.63 -3.33
N GLU A 316 6.91 31.45 -3.18
CA GLU A 316 6.15 31.98 -2.04
C GLU A 316 5.26 30.90 -1.43
N PHE A 317 5.17 30.89 -0.10
CA PHE A 317 4.19 30.15 0.68
C PHE A 317 3.14 31.13 1.21
N THR A 318 1.91 31.01 0.71
CA THR A 318 0.80 31.95 1.05
C THR A 318 -0.33 31.29 1.86
N GLY A 319 -0.16 30.02 2.22
CA GLY A 319 -1.12 29.22 2.97
C GLY A 319 -1.27 27.81 2.38
N ALA A 320 -2.07 26.97 3.04
CA ALA A 320 -2.29 25.60 2.60
C ALA A 320 -3.70 25.08 2.91
N ASP A 321 -4.14 24.11 2.11
CA ASP A 321 -5.38 23.36 2.30
C ASP A 321 -5.28 22.45 3.54
N LEU A 322 -6.25 22.56 4.45
CA LEU A 322 -6.34 21.76 5.68
C LEU A 322 -7.11 20.44 5.49
N SER A 323 -7.55 20.15 4.26
CA SER A 323 -8.22 18.89 3.93
C SER A 323 -7.34 17.71 4.31
N THR A 324 -7.95 16.70 4.94
CA THR A 324 -7.22 15.56 5.49
C THR A 324 -8.00 14.27 5.28
N LYS A 325 -7.28 13.17 5.04
CA LYS A 325 -7.79 11.79 5.07
C LYS A 325 -6.90 11.01 6.03
N LEU A 326 -7.50 10.49 7.07
CA LEU A 326 -6.87 9.88 8.23
C LEU A 326 -7.40 8.46 8.38
N LYS A 327 -6.55 7.57 8.90
CA LYS A 327 -6.96 6.22 9.29
C LYS A 327 -6.66 6.03 10.77
N LEU A 328 -7.71 6.00 11.57
CA LEU A 328 -7.64 6.03 13.03
C LEU A 328 -8.18 4.71 13.58
N LEU A 329 -7.32 3.90 14.19
CA LEU A 329 -7.72 2.59 14.75
C LEU A 329 -8.41 1.68 13.71
N GLY A 330 -8.04 1.84 12.44
CA GLY A 330 -8.66 1.11 11.32
C GLY A 330 -9.89 1.78 10.71
N VAL A 331 -10.38 2.91 11.27
CA VAL A 331 -11.49 3.70 10.75
C VAL A 331 -10.99 4.79 9.80
N ASP A 332 -11.53 4.84 8.59
CA ASP A 332 -11.26 5.93 7.65
C ASP A 332 -12.07 7.18 8.03
N VAL A 333 -11.40 8.32 8.19
CA VAL A 333 -12.00 9.63 8.46
C VAL A 333 -11.41 10.64 7.48
N ALA A 334 -12.26 11.39 6.78
CA ALA A 334 -11.80 12.46 5.92
C ALA A 334 -12.65 13.72 6.06
N SER A 335 -12.00 14.87 5.92
CA SER A 335 -12.62 16.19 5.93
C SER A 335 -11.98 17.04 4.85
N PHE A 336 -12.77 17.83 4.12
CA PHE A 336 -12.27 18.71 3.08
C PHE A 336 -13.13 19.96 2.93
N GLY A 337 -12.51 21.06 2.47
CA GLY A 337 -13.18 22.34 2.28
C GLY A 337 -13.86 22.87 3.55
N ASP A 338 -15.02 23.51 3.38
CA ASP A 338 -15.91 23.94 4.45
C ASP A 338 -16.75 22.78 4.99
N ALA A 339 -16.09 21.83 5.66
CA ALA A 339 -16.72 20.62 6.18
C ALA A 339 -17.80 20.87 7.25
N HIS A 340 -17.76 22.03 7.93
CA HIS A 340 -18.70 22.41 8.98
C HIS A 340 -19.83 23.31 8.49
N GLY A 341 -19.83 23.76 7.23
CA GLY A 341 -20.84 24.67 6.71
C GLY A 341 -20.79 26.07 7.34
N ALA A 342 -19.58 26.60 7.57
CA ALA A 342 -19.40 27.96 8.07
C ALA A 342 -19.82 29.04 7.06
N THR A 343 -19.86 28.69 5.78
CA THR A 343 -20.35 29.56 4.70
C THR A 343 -21.85 29.83 4.90
N PRO A 344 -22.28 31.11 4.91
CA PRO A 344 -23.69 31.45 5.03
C PRO A 344 -24.55 30.78 3.95
N ASP A 345 -25.77 30.41 4.33
CA ASP A 345 -26.76 29.75 3.45
C ASP A 345 -26.32 28.40 2.86
N SER A 346 -25.27 27.77 3.39
CA SER A 346 -24.87 26.42 3.00
C SER A 346 -25.94 25.39 3.37
N LEU A 347 -26.00 24.33 2.56
CA LEU A 347 -26.95 23.22 2.65
C LEU A 347 -26.18 21.90 2.82
N ASP A 348 -26.76 20.97 3.57
CA ASP A 348 -26.16 19.66 3.83
C ASP A 348 -26.84 18.56 3.03
N VAL A 349 -26.03 17.66 2.47
CA VAL A 349 -26.46 16.40 1.87
C VAL A 349 -25.80 15.24 2.59
N VAL A 350 -26.61 14.41 3.26
CA VAL A 350 -26.13 13.44 4.26
C VAL A 350 -26.59 12.02 3.95
N TRP A 351 -25.66 11.07 4.08
CA TRP A 351 -25.90 9.64 4.19
C TRP A 351 -25.36 9.11 5.52
N SER A 352 -26.16 8.31 6.23
CA SER A 352 -25.77 7.75 7.52
C SER A 352 -26.29 6.32 7.65
N ASP A 353 -25.38 5.35 7.76
CA ASP A 353 -25.67 3.96 8.11
C ASP A 353 -25.02 3.62 9.45
N SER A 354 -25.82 3.69 10.50
CA SER A 354 -25.36 3.44 11.86
C SER A 354 -24.92 2.00 12.12
N ARG A 355 -25.38 1.03 11.31
CA ARG A 355 -25.03 -0.39 11.47
C ARG A 355 -23.65 -0.70 10.92
N SER A 356 -23.30 -0.11 9.76
CA SER A 356 -21.97 -0.27 9.17
C SER A 356 -20.95 0.76 9.68
N GLY A 357 -21.38 1.75 10.45
CA GLY A 357 -20.50 2.81 10.97
C GLY A 357 -20.16 3.88 9.94
N VAL A 358 -20.89 3.94 8.82
CA VAL A 358 -20.62 4.86 7.71
C VAL A 358 -21.42 6.15 7.86
N TYR A 359 -20.74 7.29 7.75
CA TYR A 359 -21.34 8.63 7.67
C TYR A 359 -20.67 9.42 6.55
N LYS A 360 -21.47 10.02 5.67
CA LYS A 360 -20.99 10.88 4.59
C LYS A 360 -21.84 12.14 4.54
N LYS A 361 -21.20 13.30 4.57
CA LYS A 361 -21.83 14.60 4.38
C LYS A 361 -21.10 15.40 3.32
N LEU A 362 -21.86 16.03 2.43
CA LEU A 362 -21.39 17.11 1.57
C LEU A 362 -22.06 18.41 1.99
N VAL A 363 -21.28 19.48 2.01
CA VAL A 363 -21.75 20.85 2.21
C VAL A 363 -21.78 21.52 0.86
N VAL A 364 -22.93 22.04 0.45
CA VAL A 364 -23.13 22.69 -0.85
C VAL A 364 -23.74 24.08 -0.69
N SER A 365 -23.46 24.99 -1.62
CA SER A 365 -24.14 26.29 -1.66
C SER A 365 -25.56 26.17 -2.25
N PRO A 366 -26.42 27.20 -2.13
CA PRO A 366 -27.76 27.21 -2.73
C PRO A 366 -27.78 27.01 -4.26
N ASP A 367 -26.71 27.40 -4.95
CA ASP A 367 -26.50 27.23 -6.39
C ASP A 367 -25.81 25.90 -6.76
N GLY A 368 -25.56 25.03 -5.78
CA GLY A 368 -25.07 23.66 -5.99
C GLY A 368 -23.55 23.49 -6.01
N VAL A 369 -22.77 24.52 -5.67
CA VAL A 369 -21.31 24.44 -5.58
C VAL A 369 -20.93 23.62 -4.35
N LEU A 370 -20.05 22.64 -4.51
CA LEU A 370 -19.51 21.86 -3.39
C LEU A 370 -18.55 22.73 -2.58
N LEU A 371 -18.89 22.98 -1.31
CA LEU A 371 -18.09 23.79 -0.39
C LEU A 371 -17.16 22.94 0.46
N GLY A 372 -17.56 21.71 0.79
CA GLY A 372 -16.76 20.79 1.62
C GLY A 372 -17.48 19.48 1.93
N GLY A 373 -16.94 18.71 2.86
CA GLY A 373 -17.57 17.47 3.31
C GLY A 373 -16.83 16.72 4.42
N VAL A 374 -17.55 15.77 5.03
CA VAL A 374 -17.10 14.88 6.11
C VAL A 374 -17.40 13.45 5.71
N LEU A 375 -16.41 12.56 5.78
CA LEU A 375 -16.54 11.12 5.50
C LEU A 375 -16.01 10.34 6.70
N VAL A 376 -16.78 9.41 7.25
CA VAL A 376 -16.40 8.54 8.37
C VAL A 376 -16.81 7.10 8.04
N GLY A 377 -15.93 6.14 8.30
CA GLY A 377 -16.13 4.71 8.03
C GLY A 377 -15.89 4.32 6.57
N ASP A 378 -16.27 5.17 5.61
CA ASP A 378 -15.96 5.03 4.18
C ASP A 378 -15.56 6.39 3.62
N ALA A 379 -14.27 6.53 3.32
CA ALA A 379 -13.68 7.72 2.71
C ALA A 379 -13.08 7.45 1.32
N ASP A 380 -13.59 6.45 0.58
CA ASP A 380 -13.07 6.11 -0.76
C ASP A 380 -13.31 7.22 -1.78
N SER A 381 -14.43 7.94 -1.64
CA SER A 381 -14.80 9.06 -2.51
C SER A 381 -14.01 10.35 -2.24
N TYR A 382 -13.21 10.42 -1.18
CA TYR A 382 -12.44 11.63 -0.82
C TYR A 382 -11.59 12.16 -1.98
N GLY A 383 -10.88 11.27 -2.69
CA GLY A 383 -9.99 11.65 -3.81
C GLY A 383 -10.73 12.26 -5.00
N LEU A 384 -12.02 11.93 -5.18
CA LEU A 384 -12.90 12.49 -6.19
C LEU A 384 -13.54 13.80 -5.70
N LEU A 385 -13.98 13.85 -4.44
CA LEU A 385 -14.78 14.94 -3.89
C LEU A 385 -13.94 16.18 -3.55
N ARG A 386 -12.76 16.01 -2.93
CA ARG A 386 -11.91 17.14 -2.54
C ARG A 386 -11.59 18.06 -3.72
N PRO A 387 -11.18 17.58 -4.90
CA PRO A 387 -10.85 18.48 -6.00
C PRO A 387 -12.06 19.15 -6.66
N LEU A 388 -13.29 18.72 -6.33
CA LEU A 388 -14.52 19.37 -6.79
C LEU A 388 -14.94 20.54 -5.88
N THR A 389 -14.27 20.75 -4.74
CA THR A 389 -14.54 21.90 -3.88
C THR A 389 -14.37 23.21 -4.65
N GLY A 390 -15.36 24.10 -4.52
CA GLY A 390 -15.43 25.36 -5.29
C GLY A 390 -16.06 25.22 -6.68
N SER A 391 -16.55 24.03 -7.06
CA SER A 391 -17.28 23.79 -8.32
C SER A 391 -18.63 23.11 -8.10
N VAL A 392 -19.56 23.26 -9.05
CA VAL A 392 -20.81 22.48 -9.06
C VAL A 392 -20.47 21.05 -9.49
N PRO A 393 -20.74 20.03 -8.66
CA PRO A 393 -20.45 18.66 -9.05
C PRO A 393 -21.22 18.24 -10.32
N PRO A 394 -20.66 17.34 -11.14
CA PRO A 394 -21.29 16.97 -12.41
C PRO A 394 -22.56 16.10 -12.28
N VAL A 395 -22.88 15.67 -11.07
CA VAL A 395 -24.09 14.93 -10.71
C VAL A 395 -24.69 15.54 -9.46
N ALA A 396 -25.96 15.25 -9.19
CA ALA A 396 -26.63 15.72 -8.00
C ALA A 396 -25.90 15.21 -6.72
N PRO A 397 -25.67 16.06 -5.71
CA PRO A 397 -24.85 15.70 -4.55
C PRO A 397 -25.36 14.47 -3.77
N GLU A 398 -26.66 14.14 -3.84
CA GLU A 398 -27.22 12.96 -3.17
C GLU A 398 -26.62 11.67 -3.74
N GLN A 399 -26.30 11.65 -5.04
CA GLN A 399 -25.69 10.50 -5.70
C GLN A 399 -24.23 10.27 -5.27
N LEU A 400 -23.58 11.31 -4.72
CA LEU A 400 -22.19 11.25 -4.30
C LEU A 400 -22.01 10.73 -2.87
N VAL A 401 -23.08 10.74 -2.06
CA VAL A 401 -23.07 10.22 -0.69
C VAL A 401 -23.67 8.82 -0.57
N LEU A 402 -24.48 8.38 -1.54
CA LEU A 402 -25.14 7.07 -1.51
C LEU A 402 -24.14 5.90 -1.70
N PRO A 403 -24.38 4.73 -1.07
CA PRO A 403 -23.58 3.53 -1.31
C PRO A 403 -23.75 3.02 -2.74
N ALA A 404 -22.69 2.42 -3.29
CA ALA A 404 -22.76 1.71 -4.57
C ALA A 404 -23.86 0.62 -4.51
N GLY A 405 -24.82 0.68 -5.45
CA GLY A 405 -25.94 -0.28 -5.55
C GLY A 405 -27.29 0.22 -5.03
N VAL A 406 -27.37 1.40 -4.39
CA VAL A 406 -28.64 2.04 -3.99
C VAL A 406 -28.96 3.20 -4.94
N GLY A 407 -29.39 2.88 -6.17
CA GLY A 407 -29.78 3.86 -7.21
C GLY A 407 -28.92 3.82 -8.49
N ALA A 408 -29.41 4.45 -9.56
CA ALA A 408 -28.78 4.44 -10.88
C ALA A 408 -27.36 5.06 -10.81
N PRO A 409 -26.30 4.32 -11.16
CA PRO A 409 -24.94 4.78 -10.99
C PRO A 409 -24.59 5.81 -12.07
N VAL A 410 -24.06 6.96 -11.65
CA VAL A 410 -23.13 7.71 -12.49
C VAL A 410 -21.78 7.68 -11.80
N ALA A 411 -20.94 6.74 -12.21
CA ALA A 411 -19.52 6.79 -11.87
C ALA A 411 -18.89 7.97 -12.64
N LEU A 412 -18.77 9.12 -11.98
CA LEU A 412 -17.98 10.22 -12.51
C LEU A 412 -16.50 9.82 -12.47
N GLY A 413 -15.93 9.53 -13.64
CA GLY A 413 -14.51 9.22 -13.78
C GLY A 413 -13.63 10.46 -13.59
N PRO A 414 -12.30 10.27 -13.44
CA PRO A 414 -11.34 11.37 -13.27
C PRO A 414 -11.36 12.42 -14.38
N SER A 415 -11.87 12.08 -15.57
CA SER A 415 -12.07 13.00 -16.68
C SER A 415 -12.94 14.21 -16.32
N ALA A 416 -13.85 14.07 -15.34
CA ALA A 416 -14.74 15.14 -14.87
C ALA A 416 -14.07 16.13 -13.88
N LEU A 417 -12.84 15.88 -13.42
CA LEU A 417 -12.12 16.76 -12.50
C LEU A 417 -11.65 18.07 -13.20
N PRO A 418 -11.53 19.21 -12.50
CA PRO A 418 -10.98 20.44 -13.09
C PRO A 418 -9.47 20.34 -13.35
N ASP A 419 -8.94 21.15 -14.27
CA ASP A 419 -7.52 21.13 -14.68
C ASP A 419 -6.52 21.38 -13.55
N HIS A 420 -6.90 22.17 -12.55
CA HIS A 420 -6.06 22.48 -11.39
C HIS A 420 -6.14 21.42 -10.27
N ALA A 421 -6.97 20.39 -10.41
CA ALA A 421 -7.12 19.33 -9.42
C ALA A 421 -5.77 18.62 -9.18
N VAL A 422 -5.30 18.58 -7.93
CA VAL A 422 -4.09 17.82 -7.56
C VAL A 422 -4.41 16.32 -7.57
N ILE A 423 -3.77 15.59 -8.49
CA ILE A 423 -3.96 14.15 -8.68
C ILE A 423 -2.90 13.35 -7.92
N CYS A 424 -1.67 13.85 -7.82
CA CYS A 424 -0.58 13.20 -7.07
C CYS A 424 -0.13 14.06 -5.90
N SER A 425 -0.61 13.77 -4.69
CA SER A 425 -0.26 14.53 -3.48
C SER A 425 1.22 14.42 -3.10
N CYS A 426 1.88 13.28 -3.32
CA CYS A 426 3.30 13.09 -2.96
C CYS A 426 4.26 14.03 -3.71
N HIS A 427 3.86 14.51 -4.89
CA HIS A 427 4.68 15.35 -5.76
C HIS A 427 3.93 16.61 -6.22
N ASN A 428 2.78 16.90 -5.60
CA ASN A 428 1.89 18.02 -5.90
C ASN A 428 1.56 18.22 -7.40
N VAL A 429 1.22 17.14 -8.12
CA VAL A 429 0.98 17.18 -9.57
C VAL A 429 -0.50 17.31 -9.91
N THR A 430 -0.85 18.28 -10.74
CA THR A 430 -2.23 18.60 -11.16
C THR A 430 -2.71 17.78 -12.36
N LYS A 431 -4.04 17.73 -12.59
CA LYS A 431 -4.67 17.12 -13.78
C LYS A 431 -4.09 17.70 -15.06
N LYS A 432 -3.91 19.02 -15.13
CA LYS A 432 -3.30 19.71 -16.29
C LYS A 432 -1.89 19.24 -16.58
N ALA A 433 -1.06 19.07 -15.54
CA ALA A 433 0.31 18.57 -15.70
C ALA A 433 0.33 17.11 -16.20
N ILE A 434 -0.65 16.30 -15.78
CA ILE A 434 -0.82 14.92 -16.27
C ILE A 434 -1.33 14.91 -17.72
N ALA A 435 -2.33 15.75 -18.03
CA ALA A 435 -2.92 15.85 -19.36
C ALA A 435 -1.96 16.46 -20.41
N ALA A 436 -0.84 17.03 -19.98
CA ALA A 436 0.24 17.48 -20.85
C ALA A 436 1.21 16.35 -21.27
N CYS A 437 0.98 15.12 -20.81
CA CYS A 437 1.75 13.94 -21.16
C CYS A 437 0.84 12.92 -21.90
N ASP A 438 1.44 12.08 -22.74
CA ASP A 438 0.68 11.10 -23.52
C ASP A 438 0.69 9.71 -22.88
N THR A 439 1.70 9.43 -22.04
CA THR A 439 1.85 8.11 -21.39
C THR A 439 2.13 8.21 -19.90
N LEU A 440 1.79 7.14 -19.14
CA LEU A 440 2.11 7.05 -17.71
C LEU A 440 3.63 7.11 -17.46
N ALA A 441 4.44 6.59 -18.38
CA ALA A 441 5.90 6.65 -18.29
C ALA A 441 6.41 8.09 -18.41
N GLU A 442 5.85 8.88 -19.32
CA GLU A 442 6.14 10.31 -19.43
C GLU A 442 5.64 11.10 -18.23
N VAL A 443 4.44 10.82 -17.72
CA VAL A 443 3.95 11.44 -16.48
C VAL A 443 4.93 11.20 -15.33
N LYS A 444 5.38 9.95 -15.14
CA LYS A 444 6.37 9.59 -14.11
C LYS A 444 7.71 10.31 -14.33
N LYS A 445 8.16 10.43 -15.57
CA LYS A 445 9.44 11.09 -15.91
C LYS A 445 9.37 12.61 -15.71
N CYS A 446 8.34 13.25 -16.23
CA CYS A 446 8.20 14.71 -16.29
C CYS A 446 7.70 15.31 -14.98
N THR A 447 6.85 14.60 -14.25
CA THR A 447 6.16 15.14 -13.07
C THR A 447 6.47 14.40 -11.77
N LYS A 448 7.14 13.24 -11.85
CA LYS A 448 7.30 12.28 -10.73
C LYS A 448 5.97 11.70 -10.21
N ALA A 449 4.82 12.08 -10.76
CA ALA A 449 3.55 11.50 -10.33
C ALA A 449 3.52 9.98 -10.56
N GLY A 450 3.20 9.22 -9.51
CA GLY A 450 3.20 7.77 -9.53
C GLY A 450 4.56 7.11 -9.23
N THR A 451 5.60 7.86 -8.82
CA THR A 451 6.88 7.31 -8.34
C THR A 451 7.04 7.28 -6.82
N GLY A 452 6.21 8.02 -6.08
CA GLY A 452 6.13 7.99 -4.61
C GLY A 452 5.26 6.84 -4.09
N CYS A 453 4.13 7.15 -3.42
CA CYS A 453 3.25 6.11 -2.84
C CYS A 453 2.40 5.32 -3.86
N GLY A 454 2.37 5.75 -5.13
CA GLY A 454 1.68 5.06 -6.23
C GLY A 454 0.14 5.17 -6.25
N SER A 455 -0.48 5.83 -5.26
CA SER A 455 -1.95 5.93 -5.14
C SER A 455 -2.64 6.59 -6.34
N CYS A 456 -1.96 7.53 -6.99
CA CYS A 456 -2.46 8.30 -8.12
C CYS A 456 -2.38 7.56 -9.48
N VAL A 457 -1.69 6.41 -9.57
CA VAL A 457 -1.40 5.73 -10.85
C VAL A 457 -2.65 5.32 -11.61
N LYS A 458 -3.67 4.82 -10.89
CA LYS A 458 -4.96 4.43 -11.49
C LYS A 458 -5.71 5.64 -12.05
N VAL A 459 -5.70 6.76 -11.32
CA VAL A 459 -6.34 8.02 -11.72
C VAL A 459 -5.63 8.65 -12.91
N ILE A 460 -4.28 8.66 -12.90
CA ILE A 460 -3.45 9.11 -14.04
C ILE A 460 -3.80 8.31 -15.29
N GLY A 461 -3.90 6.98 -15.18
CA GLY A 461 -4.25 6.12 -16.32
C GLY A 461 -5.63 6.42 -16.93
N GLN A 462 -6.58 6.94 -16.15
CA GLN A 462 -7.91 7.34 -16.62
C GLN A 462 -7.95 8.78 -17.19
N LEU A 463 -6.92 9.59 -16.90
CA LEU A 463 -6.80 10.98 -17.35
C LEU A 463 -5.98 11.13 -18.63
N LEU A 464 -5.05 10.21 -18.86
CA LEU A 464 -4.29 10.17 -20.10
C LEU A 464 -5.22 9.90 -21.27
N PRO A 465 -4.96 10.47 -22.46
CA PRO A 465 -5.72 10.14 -23.65
C PRO A 465 -5.72 8.62 -23.81
N ALA A 466 -6.90 8.04 -24.08
CA ALA A 466 -6.97 6.64 -24.47
C ALA A 466 -5.95 6.43 -25.57
N ALA A 467 -5.01 5.50 -25.37
CA ALA A 467 -3.92 5.29 -26.30
C ALA A 467 -4.51 5.23 -27.71
N THR A 468 -4.18 6.22 -28.55
CA THR A 468 -4.62 6.27 -29.95
C THR A 468 -4.12 5.04 -30.69
N ASP A 469 -3.07 4.45 -30.17
CA ASP A 469 -2.53 3.15 -30.50
C ASP A 469 -3.05 2.07 -29.53
N LYS A 470 -4.01 1.27 -29.99
CA LYS A 470 -4.51 0.09 -29.25
C LYS A 470 -3.56 -1.11 -29.33
N GLY A 471 -2.39 -0.96 -29.96
CA GLY A 471 -1.39 -2.01 -30.04
C GLY A 471 -0.86 -2.43 -28.67
N LEU A 472 -0.42 -3.68 -28.57
CA LEU A 472 0.08 -4.28 -27.33
C LEU A 472 1.21 -3.46 -26.69
N CYS A 473 2.12 -2.92 -27.51
CA CYS A 473 3.24 -2.08 -27.12
C CYS A 473 3.86 -1.38 -28.34
N GLY A 474 4.98 -0.67 -28.14
CA GLY A 474 5.76 -0.07 -29.24
C GLY A 474 6.24 -1.06 -30.30
N CYS A 475 6.26 -2.37 -30.02
CA CYS A 475 6.66 -3.39 -30.99
C CYS A 475 5.51 -3.92 -31.86
N PHE A 476 4.26 -3.90 -31.37
CA PHE A 476 3.12 -4.52 -32.06
C PHE A 476 1.92 -3.55 -32.18
N PRO A 477 1.31 -3.41 -33.36
CA PRO A 477 0.10 -2.61 -33.58
C PRO A 477 -1.20 -3.32 -33.21
N PHE A 478 -1.12 -4.58 -32.78
CA PHE A 478 -2.26 -5.43 -32.47
C PHE A 478 -2.43 -5.56 -30.96
N THR A 479 -3.68 -5.59 -30.50
CA THR A 479 -4.04 -5.97 -29.12
C THR A 479 -3.60 -7.41 -28.82
N ARG A 480 -3.58 -7.81 -27.54
CA ARG A 480 -3.33 -9.22 -27.17
C ARG A 480 -4.31 -10.19 -27.86
N ALA A 481 -5.60 -9.86 -27.88
CA ALA A 481 -6.63 -10.71 -28.48
C ALA A 481 -6.43 -10.86 -30.00
N GLU A 482 -6.09 -9.79 -30.70
CA GLU A 482 -5.75 -9.85 -32.13
C GLU A 482 -4.47 -10.67 -32.38
N LEU A 483 -3.44 -10.52 -31.55
CA LEU A 483 -2.23 -11.35 -31.64
C LEU A 483 -2.53 -12.82 -31.39
N TYR A 484 -3.40 -13.14 -30.43
CA TYR A 484 -3.84 -14.51 -30.18
C TYR A 484 -4.47 -15.11 -31.44
N GLU A 485 -5.36 -14.37 -32.10
CA GLU A 485 -6.00 -14.79 -33.35
C GLU A 485 -5.00 -14.94 -34.51
N ILE A 486 -4.04 -14.02 -34.64
CA ILE A 486 -2.98 -14.09 -35.65
C ILE A 486 -2.14 -15.36 -35.45
N VAL A 487 -1.62 -15.57 -34.24
CA VAL A 487 -0.78 -16.73 -33.90
C VAL A 487 -1.51 -18.03 -34.17
N ARG A 488 -2.76 -18.14 -33.71
CA ARG A 488 -3.58 -19.33 -33.91
C ARG A 488 -3.88 -19.60 -35.38
N THR A 489 -4.35 -18.59 -36.11
CA THR A 489 -4.80 -18.75 -37.50
C THR A 489 -3.64 -19.02 -38.45
N ARG A 490 -2.49 -18.38 -38.22
CA ARG A 490 -1.28 -18.54 -39.03
C ARG A 490 -0.40 -19.70 -38.56
N ARG A 491 -0.73 -20.31 -37.42
CA ARG A 491 0.05 -21.37 -36.76
C ARG A 491 1.51 -20.99 -36.49
N LEU A 492 1.71 -19.78 -35.98
CA LEU A 492 3.05 -19.26 -35.70
C LEU A 492 3.56 -19.86 -34.39
N THR A 493 4.79 -20.38 -34.40
CA THR A 493 5.40 -21.04 -33.23
C THR A 493 6.63 -20.30 -32.71
N SER A 494 7.11 -19.30 -33.46
CA SER A 494 8.29 -18.51 -33.12
C SER A 494 7.93 -17.03 -32.89
N TYR A 495 8.47 -16.47 -31.80
CA TYR A 495 8.44 -15.06 -31.49
C TYR A 495 9.15 -14.21 -32.54
N GLU A 496 10.31 -14.67 -33.06
CA GLU A 496 11.03 -14.01 -34.14
C GLU A 496 10.12 -13.90 -35.39
N GLU A 497 9.48 -15.00 -35.80
CA GLU A 497 8.55 -14.99 -36.93
C GLU A 497 7.35 -14.05 -36.70
N ILE A 498 6.81 -14.02 -35.47
CA ILE A 498 5.69 -13.15 -35.11
C ILE A 498 6.13 -11.67 -35.15
N LEU A 499 7.29 -11.34 -34.59
CA LEU A 499 7.82 -9.98 -34.55
C LEU A 499 8.17 -9.47 -35.95
N ASP A 500 8.80 -10.30 -36.78
CA ASP A 500 9.20 -9.93 -38.14
C ASP A 500 8.01 -9.81 -39.09
N GLY A 501 7.03 -10.70 -38.96
CA GLY A 501 5.85 -10.70 -39.81
C GLY A 501 4.80 -9.66 -39.40
N HIS A 502 4.61 -9.46 -38.10
CA HIS A 502 3.46 -8.72 -37.54
C HIS A 502 3.85 -7.57 -36.61
N GLY A 503 5.13 -7.41 -36.29
CA GLY A 503 5.62 -6.23 -35.58
C GLY A 503 5.60 -4.98 -36.45
N ARG A 504 5.72 -3.82 -35.79
CA ARG A 504 5.92 -2.54 -36.46
C ARG A 504 7.25 -2.52 -37.21
N PRO A 505 7.38 -1.77 -38.31
CA PRO A 505 8.58 -1.74 -39.13
C PRO A 505 9.88 -1.53 -38.32
N GLU A 506 9.83 -0.72 -37.26
CA GLU A 506 10.98 -0.36 -36.43
C GLU A 506 11.39 -1.47 -35.45
N ALA A 507 10.51 -2.44 -35.19
CA ALA A 507 10.73 -3.52 -34.23
C ALA A 507 11.11 -4.86 -34.89
N ARG A 508 10.94 -4.99 -36.21
CA ARG A 508 11.30 -6.18 -36.99
C ARG A 508 12.82 -6.39 -36.99
N GLY A 509 13.27 -7.62 -36.88
CA GLY A 509 14.68 -8.03 -36.80
C GLY A 509 15.36 -7.64 -35.49
N GLY A 510 14.59 -7.27 -34.46
CA GLY A 510 15.08 -6.93 -33.13
C GLY A 510 14.62 -7.92 -32.05
N ASP A 511 14.93 -7.61 -30.78
CA ASP A 511 14.56 -8.46 -29.66
C ASP A 511 13.14 -8.21 -29.13
N GLY A 512 12.51 -7.09 -29.50
CA GLY A 512 11.29 -6.56 -28.89
C GLY A 512 11.47 -6.15 -27.42
N CYS A 513 10.39 -6.13 -26.62
CA CYS A 513 10.39 -5.52 -25.28
C CYS A 513 9.83 -6.42 -24.17
N GLU A 514 9.97 -5.97 -22.92
CA GLU A 514 9.49 -6.63 -21.70
C GLU A 514 7.96 -6.84 -21.64
N VAL A 515 7.19 -6.17 -22.51
CA VAL A 515 5.74 -6.34 -22.60
C VAL A 515 5.36 -7.44 -23.57
N CYS A 516 5.91 -7.43 -24.79
CA CYS A 516 5.49 -8.34 -25.84
C CYS A 516 6.08 -9.74 -25.67
N LYS A 517 7.32 -9.86 -25.20
CA LYS A 517 7.97 -11.17 -24.95
C LYS A 517 7.11 -12.11 -24.09
N PRO A 518 6.78 -11.78 -22.83
CA PRO A 518 5.98 -12.67 -21.99
C PRO A 518 4.54 -12.81 -22.49
N THR A 519 3.99 -11.79 -23.15
CA THR A 519 2.63 -11.88 -23.72
C THR A 519 2.57 -12.91 -24.85
N VAL A 520 3.52 -12.87 -25.78
CA VAL A 520 3.59 -13.81 -26.90
C VAL A 520 3.96 -15.21 -26.40
N GLY A 521 4.91 -15.33 -25.47
CA GLY A 521 5.23 -16.60 -24.83
C GLY A 521 4.01 -17.24 -24.16
N SER A 522 3.18 -16.45 -23.47
CA SER A 522 1.90 -16.91 -22.90
C SER A 522 0.91 -17.37 -23.96
N ILE A 523 0.77 -16.64 -25.08
CA ILE A 523 -0.11 -17.01 -26.20
C ILE A 523 0.33 -18.36 -26.80
N ILE A 524 1.61 -18.48 -27.15
CA ILE A 524 2.17 -19.70 -27.75
C ILE A 524 1.98 -20.87 -26.78
N ALA A 525 2.35 -20.71 -25.50
CA ALA A 525 2.19 -21.76 -24.50
C ALA A 525 0.72 -22.21 -24.32
N SER A 526 -0.23 -21.27 -24.36
CA SER A 526 -1.67 -21.58 -24.26
C SER A 526 -2.24 -22.29 -25.48
N LEU A 527 -1.54 -22.24 -26.62
CA LEU A 527 -1.93 -22.82 -27.90
C LEU A 527 -0.99 -23.95 -28.36
N ALA A 528 0.03 -24.29 -27.58
CA ALA A 528 1.17 -25.08 -28.03
C ALA A 528 0.77 -26.41 -28.71
N PRO A 529 -0.13 -27.23 -28.13
CA PRO A 529 -0.58 -28.46 -28.80
C PRO A 529 -1.22 -28.20 -30.17
N THR A 530 -2.08 -27.19 -30.28
CA THR A 530 -2.81 -26.85 -31.51
C THR A 530 -1.88 -26.26 -32.59
N LEU A 531 -0.80 -25.58 -32.17
CA LEU A 531 0.22 -25.05 -33.08
C LEU A 531 1.27 -26.10 -33.48
N GLY A 532 1.38 -27.21 -32.75
CA GLY A 532 2.51 -28.13 -32.85
C GLY A 532 3.82 -27.55 -32.27
N ALA A 533 3.73 -26.55 -31.39
CA ALA A 533 4.87 -26.01 -30.65
C ALA A 533 5.21 -26.91 -29.45
N SER A 534 6.43 -26.76 -28.91
CA SER A 534 6.75 -27.41 -27.64
C SER A 534 5.86 -26.87 -26.51
N GLY A 535 5.32 -27.77 -25.69
CA GLY A 535 4.59 -27.41 -24.48
C GLY A 535 5.49 -26.95 -23.33
N TYR A 536 6.80 -27.15 -23.44
CA TYR A 536 7.78 -26.78 -22.43
C TYR A 536 8.24 -25.33 -22.63
N VAL A 537 7.89 -24.45 -21.69
CA VAL A 537 8.03 -22.98 -21.81
C VAL A 537 9.49 -22.48 -21.89
N LEU A 538 10.47 -23.37 -21.68
CA LEU A 538 11.89 -23.04 -21.73
C LEU A 538 12.63 -23.67 -22.93
N ASP A 539 11.92 -24.28 -23.87
CA ASP A 539 12.50 -24.82 -25.10
C ASP A 539 12.81 -23.73 -26.12
N GLY A 540 13.99 -23.83 -26.75
CA GLY A 540 14.42 -22.91 -27.80
C GLY A 540 14.35 -21.43 -27.39
N GLU A 541 13.77 -20.61 -28.26
CA GLU A 541 13.57 -19.17 -28.04
C GLU A 541 12.55 -18.84 -26.93
N GLN A 542 11.65 -19.77 -26.56
CA GLN A 542 10.61 -19.52 -25.54
C GLN A 542 11.22 -19.19 -24.17
N ALA A 543 12.42 -19.71 -23.89
CA ALA A 543 13.16 -19.42 -22.66
C ALA A 543 13.42 -17.93 -22.45
N ALA A 544 13.71 -17.20 -23.54
CA ALA A 544 14.01 -15.78 -23.51
C ALA A 544 12.73 -14.92 -23.41
N LEU A 545 11.55 -15.53 -23.58
CA LEU A 545 10.26 -14.87 -23.47
C LEU A 545 9.72 -14.87 -22.04
N GLN A 546 10.20 -15.78 -21.20
CA GLN A 546 9.71 -15.97 -19.83
C GLN A 546 10.19 -14.86 -18.90
N ASP A 547 9.34 -14.49 -17.95
CA ASP A 547 9.74 -13.64 -16.83
C ASP A 547 10.67 -14.39 -15.86
N THR A 548 11.25 -13.70 -14.89
CA THR A 548 12.21 -14.28 -13.95
C THR A 548 11.68 -15.54 -13.25
N ASN A 549 10.37 -15.65 -12.97
CA ASN A 549 9.84 -16.81 -12.23
C ASN A 549 9.65 -18.02 -13.15
N ASP A 550 9.04 -17.83 -14.32
CA ASP A 550 8.90 -18.90 -15.32
C ASP A 550 10.27 -19.35 -15.85
N HIS A 551 11.26 -18.44 -15.96
CA HIS A 551 12.61 -18.77 -16.41
C HIS A 551 13.35 -19.76 -15.48
N PHE A 552 13.08 -19.70 -14.17
CA PHE A 552 13.65 -20.61 -13.17
C PHE A 552 12.66 -21.67 -12.67
N LEU A 553 11.45 -21.75 -13.25
CA LEU A 553 10.38 -22.63 -12.79
C LEU A 553 10.17 -22.58 -11.26
N ALA A 554 10.36 -21.40 -10.66
CA ALA A 554 10.33 -21.17 -9.22
C ALA A 554 10.10 -19.69 -8.91
N ASN A 555 9.45 -19.37 -7.79
CA ASN A 555 9.21 -17.97 -7.41
C ASN A 555 10.44 -17.40 -6.70
N MET A 556 10.99 -16.31 -7.23
CA MET A 556 12.06 -15.57 -6.57
C MET A 556 11.56 -14.81 -5.32
N GLN A 557 12.36 -14.83 -4.26
CA GLN A 557 12.11 -14.21 -2.97
C GLN A 557 12.96 -12.96 -2.78
N ARG A 558 12.66 -12.18 -1.72
CA ARG A 558 13.30 -10.87 -1.48
C ARG A 558 14.83 -10.90 -1.46
N ASN A 559 15.43 -11.95 -0.89
CA ASN A 559 16.88 -12.11 -0.81
C ASN A 559 17.50 -12.88 -1.99
N GLY A 560 16.78 -13.05 -3.11
CA GLY A 560 17.27 -13.80 -4.28
C GLY A 560 17.12 -15.32 -4.17
N SER A 561 16.68 -15.86 -3.03
CA SER A 561 16.31 -17.28 -2.92
C SER A 561 15.00 -17.60 -3.66
N TYR A 562 14.64 -18.88 -3.73
CA TYR A 562 13.46 -19.37 -4.45
C TYR A 562 12.52 -20.14 -3.53
N SER A 563 11.25 -20.21 -3.93
CA SER A 563 10.26 -21.09 -3.31
C SER A 563 9.88 -22.28 -4.19
N VAL A 564 9.65 -23.41 -3.53
CA VAL A 564 9.22 -24.69 -4.09
C VAL A 564 7.84 -25.00 -3.54
N VAL A 565 6.88 -25.22 -4.43
CA VAL A 565 5.49 -25.48 -4.07
C VAL A 565 5.00 -26.73 -4.81
N PRO A 566 5.08 -27.92 -4.20
CA PRO A 566 4.56 -29.14 -4.80
C PRO A 566 3.02 -29.09 -4.88
N ARG A 567 2.47 -29.71 -5.92
CA ARG A 567 1.03 -29.82 -6.12
C ARG A 567 0.41 -30.79 -5.11
N ILE A 568 -0.66 -30.37 -4.45
CA ILE A 568 -1.45 -31.18 -3.52
C ILE A 568 -2.93 -31.09 -3.95
N PRO A 569 -3.36 -31.87 -4.95
CA PRO A 569 -4.70 -31.73 -5.53
C PRO A 569 -5.82 -31.73 -4.49
N GLY A 570 -6.70 -30.74 -4.52
CA GLY A 570 -7.80 -30.61 -3.55
C GLY A 570 -7.38 -30.42 -2.09
N GLY A 571 -6.09 -30.28 -1.79
CA GLY A 571 -5.55 -30.27 -0.43
C GLY A 571 -5.41 -31.66 0.20
N GLU A 572 -5.60 -32.73 -0.57
CA GLU A 572 -5.49 -34.11 -0.10
C GLU A 572 -4.05 -34.63 -0.22
N ILE A 573 -3.48 -35.10 0.90
CA ILE A 573 -2.09 -35.57 0.98
C ILE A 573 -1.99 -36.82 1.85
N THR A 574 -1.19 -37.80 1.43
CA THR A 574 -0.91 -39.00 2.22
C THR A 574 0.15 -38.72 3.30
N PRO A 575 0.15 -39.47 4.41
CA PRO A 575 1.20 -39.35 5.43
C PRO A 575 2.62 -39.50 4.86
N ASP A 576 2.84 -40.46 3.96
CA ASP A 576 4.17 -40.69 3.35
C ASP A 576 4.63 -39.47 2.53
N LYS A 577 3.74 -38.88 1.74
CA LYS A 577 4.02 -37.66 0.98
C LYS A 577 4.30 -36.46 1.90
N LEU A 578 3.59 -36.37 3.03
CA LEU A 578 3.83 -35.34 4.03
C LEU A 578 5.21 -35.50 4.70
N ILE A 579 5.61 -36.75 4.99
CA ILE A 579 6.95 -37.06 5.51
C ILE A 579 8.02 -36.64 4.50
N VAL A 580 7.86 -36.96 3.22
CA VAL A 580 8.82 -36.54 2.18
C VAL A 580 8.99 -35.03 2.14
N ILE A 581 7.90 -34.26 2.19
CA ILE A 581 7.98 -32.79 2.24
C ILE A 581 8.76 -32.34 3.48
N GLY A 582 8.50 -32.93 4.65
CA GLY A 582 9.20 -32.63 5.89
C GLY A 582 10.69 -32.95 5.82
N GLU A 583 11.08 -34.09 5.24
CA GLU A 583 12.48 -34.46 5.03
C GLU A 583 13.18 -33.52 4.05
N VAL A 584 12.55 -33.19 2.93
CA VAL A 584 13.08 -32.20 1.98
C VAL A 584 13.28 -30.85 2.67
N ALA A 585 12.27 -30.36 3.39
CA ALA A 585 12.38 -29.09 4.11
C ALA A 585 13.54 -29.09 5.13
N ARG A 586 13.65 -30.16 5.93
CA ARG A 586 14.73 -30.32 6.92
C ARG A 586 16.10 -30.36 6.25
N ASP A 587 16.28 -31.21 5.25
CA ASP A 587 17.58 -31.48 4.65
C ASP A 587 18.13 -30.30 3.85
N PHE A 588 17.26 -29.42 3.35
CA PHE A 588 17.63 -28.20 2.64
C PHE A 588 17.46 -26.91 3.47
N GLY A 589 17.04 -27.01 4.74
CA GLY A 589 16.87 -25.87 5.64
C GLY A 589 15.80 -24.87 5.19
N LEU A 590 14.70 -25.35 4.63
CA LEU A 590 13.66 -24.52 4.01
C LEU A 590 12.61 -24.08 5.04
N TYR A 591 12.23 -22.80 5.00
CA TYR A 591 11.06 -22.31 5.75
C TYR A 591 9.79 -22.91 5.15
N THR A 592 8.91 -23.43 6.01
CA THR A 592 7.70 -24.15 5.62
C THR A 592 6.44 -23.43 6.07
N LYS A 593 5.48 -23.29 5.16
CA LYS A 593 4.21 -22.61 5.47
C LYS A 593 3.02 -23.24 4.77
N ILE A 594 2.01 -23.58 5.57
CA ILE A 594 0.67 -23.91 5.05
C ILE A 594 0.01 -22.63 4.53
N THR A 595 -0.45 -22.67 3.28
CA THR A 595 -1.08 -21.53 2.60
C THR A 595 -2.60 -21.64 2.57
N GLY A 596 -3.27 -20.49 2.34
CA GLY A 596 -4.72 -20.46 2.16
C GLY A 596 -5.23 -21.22 0.93
N GLY A 597 -4.35 -21.69 0.05
CA GLY A 597 -4.67 -22.55 -1.09
C GLY A 597 -4.56 -24.05 -0.80
N GLN A 598 -4.46 -24.45 0.48
CA GLN A 598 -4.21 -25.84 0.90
C GLN A 598 -2.93 -26.42 0.28
N ARG A 599 -1.86 -25.62 0.30
CA ARG A 599 -0.51 -26.04 -0.11
C ARG A 599 0.47 -25.90 1.04
N ILE A 600 1.61 -26.57 0.91
CA ILE A 600 2.78 -26.37 1.75
C ILE A 600 3.83 -25.71 0.87
N ASP A 601 4.15 -24.46 1.18
CA ASP A 601 5.19 -23.71 0.48
C ASP A 601 6.53 -23.89 1.22
N LEU A 602 7.58 -24.20 0.47
CA LEU A 602 8.95 -24.33 0.95
C LEU A 602 9.77 -23.14 0.43
N PHE A 603 10.35 -22.34 1.31
CA PHE A 603 11.07 -21.11 0.97
C PHE A 603 12.54 -21.20 1.34
N GLY A 604 13.38 -20.52 0.56
CA GLY A 604 14.80 -20.35 0.86
C GLY A 604 15.73 -21.26 0.06
N ALA A 605 15.23 -21.93 -0.98
CA ALA A 605 16.07 -22.74 -1.85
C ALA A 605 16.98 -21.82 -2.69
N SER A 606 18.25 -22.17 -2.81
CA SER A 606 19.13 -21.58 -3.85
C SER A 606 18.81 -22.18 -5.22
N VAL A 607 19.18 -21.49 -6.30
CA VAL A 607 18.88 -21.92 -7.66
C VAL A 607 19.46 -23.31 -7.97
N ASP A 608 20.67 -23.62 -7.48
CA ASP A 608 21.33 -24.92 -7.67
C ASP A 608 20.73 -26.06 -6.83
N GLN A 609 20.00 -25.73 -5.76
CA GLN A 609 19.26 -26.72 -4.98
C GLN A 609 17.95 -27.14 -5.66
N LEU A 610 17.36 -26.31 -6.53
CA LEU A 610 16.05 -26.57 -7.12
C LEU A 610 15.98 -27.95 -7.81
N PRO A 611 16.92 -28.37 -8.69
CA PRO A 611 16.85 -29.70 -9.30
C PRO A 611 16.92 -30.83 -8.27
N ARG A 612 17.74 -30.69 -7.22
CA ARG A 612 17.90 -31.73 -6.19
C ARG A 612 16.64 -31.86 -5.32
N ILE A 613 15.99 -30.74 -5.02
CA ILE A 613 14.73 -30.70 -4.30
C ILE A 613 13.64 -31.35 -5.16
N TRP A 614 13.50 -30.91 -6.42
CA TRP A 614 12.48 -31.43 -7.32
C TRP A 614 12.68 -32.91 -7.68
N ALA A 615 13.92 -33.40 -7.79
CA ALA A 615 14.17 -34.83 -7.98
C ALA A 615 13.51 -35.67 -6.89
N ARG A 616 13.71 -35.31 -5.61
CA ARG A 616 13.09 -36.02 -4.48
C ARG A 616 11.57 -35.92 -4.47
N LEU A 617 11.03 -34.75 -4.82
CA LEU A 617 9.58 -34.53 -4.86
C LEU A 617 8.94 -35.32 -6.01
N VAL A 618 9.54 -35.32 -7.20
CA VAL A 618 9.06 -36.07 -8.37
C VAL A 618 9.17 -37.58 -8.14
N ASP A 619 10.26 -38.06 -7.53
CA ASP A 619 10.42 -39.48 -7.14
C ASP A 619 9.31 -39.94 -6.17
N ALA A 620 8.84 -39.04 -5.30
CA ALA A 620 7.70 -39.28 -4.40
C ALA A 620 6.33 -39.07 -5.07
N GLY A 621 6.30 -38.77 -6.37
CA GLY A 621 5.08 -38.59 -7.15
C GLY A 621 4.38 -37.25 -6.94
N PHE A 622 5.13 -36.19 -6.63
CA PHE A 622 4.64 -34.81 -6.71
C PHE A 622 4.86 -34.23 -8.12
N GLU A 623 3.96 -33.34 -8.50
CA GLU A 623 4.10 -32.45 -9.66
C GLU A 623 4.33 -31.00 -9.18
N SER A 624 4.77 -30.13 -10.08
CA SER A 624 4.83 -28.69 -9.87
C SER A 624 3.45 -28.11 -9.59
N GLY A 625 3.34 -27.33 -8.51
CA GLY A 625 2.17 -26.50 -8.24
C GLY A 625 2.03 -25.30 -9.18
N HIS A 626 3.02 -25.06 -10.05
CA HIS A 626 3.07 -23.93 -10.99
C HIS A 626 2.86 -22.57 -10.30
N ALA A 627 3.35 -22.46 -9.05
CA ALA A 627 3.23 -21.23 -8.27
C ALA A 627 4.01 -20.07 -8.90
N TYR A 628 5.01 -20.36 -9.73
CA TYR A 628 5.81 -19.40 -10.51
C TYR A 628 5.04 -18.85 -11.71
N GLY A 629 4.31 -19.72 -12.43
CA GLY A 629 3.62 -19.35 -13.65
C GLY A 629 2.35 -18.51 -13.47
N LYS A 630 1.93 -17.89 -14.57
CA LYS A 630 0.55 -17.44 -14.79
C LYS A 630 -0.30 -18.64 -15.24
N ALA A 631 -0.54 -19.56 -14.31
CA ALA A 631 -1.32 -20.78 -14.52
C ALA A 631 -2.31 -21.03 -13.37
N LEU A 632 -3.05 -22.15 -13.43
CA LEU A 632 -3.84 -22.62 -12.30
C LEU A 632 -2.93 -22.99 -11.12
N ARG A 633 -3.09 -22.26 -10.01
CA ARG A 633 -2.28 -22.47 -8.79
C ARG A 633 -2.91 -23.44 -7.80
N THR A 634 -4.22 -23.41 -7.64
CA THR A 634 -4.92 -24.25 -6.65
C THR A 634 -6.40 -24.38 -6.97
N VAL A 635 -6.96 -25.55 -6.62
CA VAL A 635 -8.39 -25.74 -6.40
C VAL A 635 -8.58 -26.11 -4.93
N LYS A 636 -9.01 -25.14 -4.12
CA LYS A 636 -9.26 -25.36 -2.67
C LYS A 636 -10.54 -26.18 -2.49
N SER A 637 -10.56 -27.15 -1.59
CA SER A 637 -11.75 -27.94 -1.30
C SER A 637 -12.12 -27.89 0.19
N CYS A 638 -13.39 -28.12 0.52
CA CYS A 638 -13.74 -28.63 1.85
C CYS A 638 -13.80 -30.15 1.82
N VAL A 639 -13.87 -30.78 3.00
CA VAL A 639 -13.90 -32.26 3.13
C VAL A 639 -15.16 -32.94 2.58
N GLY A 640 -16.13 -32.18 2.06
CA GLY A 640 -17.28 -32.70 1.30
C GLY A 640 -18.20 -33.62 2.09
N GLN A 641 -19.08 -34.33 1.37
CA GLN A 641 -19.97 -35.34 1.96
C GLN A 641 -19.23 -36.55 2.56
N THR A 642 -17.97 -36.74 2.18
CA THR A 642 -17.13 -37.84 2.64
C THR A 642 -16.90 -37.78 4.15
N TRP A 643 -16.76 -36.57 4.71
CA TRP A 643 -16.49 -36.38 6.15
C TRP A 643 -17.41 -35.37 6.83
N CYS A 644 -17.86 -34.33 6.13
CA CYS A 644 -18.68 -33.28 6.74
C CYS A 644 -20.15 -33.71 6.79
N ARG A 645 -20.76 -33.63 7.98
CA ARG A 645 -22.20 -33.90 8.17
C ARG A 645 -23.15 -33.03 7.33
N TYR A 646 -22.65 -31.91 6.81
CA TYR A 646 -23.41 -30.98 5.96
C TYR A 646 -23.02 -31.07 4.49
N GLY A 647 -22.06 -31.92 4.14
CA GLY A 647 -21.66 -32.10 2.75
C GLY A 647 -22.79 -32.73 1.95
N VAL A 648 -23.08 -32.13 0.80
CA VAL A 648 -24.12 -32.55 -0.14
C VAL A 648 -23.53 -33.36 -1.28
N GLN A 649 -22.31 -33.02 -1.70
CA GLN A 649 -21.56 -33.76 -2.71
C GLN A 649 -20.07 -33.89 -2.34
N ASP A 650 -19.37 -34.73 -3.10
CA ASP A 650 -17.93 -34.97 -2.94
C ASP A 650 -17.12 -33.83 -3.57
N SER A 651 -16.92 -32.77 -2.79
CA SER A 651 -16.10 -31.63 -3.20
C SER A 651 -14.62 -31.93 -3.31
N VAL A 652 -14.11 -32.96 -2.61
CA VAL A 652 -12.68 -33.30 -2.64
C VAL A 652 -12.37 -33.94 -3.98
N ARG A 653 -13.12 -34.97 -4.38
CA ARG A 653 -13.01 -35.60 -5.71
C ARG A 653 -13.11 -34.55 -6.82
N MET A 654 -14.16 -33.71 -6.80
CA MET A 654 -14.35 -32.68 -7.82
C MET A 654 -13.20 -31.67 -7.85
N ALA A 655 -12.68 -31.25 -6.70
CA ALA A 655 -11.52 -30.35 -6.67
C ALA A 655 -10.25 -31.00 -7.25
N ILE A 656 -10.01 -32.28 -6.95
CA ILE A 656 -8.91 -33.05 -7.51
C ILE A 656 -9.05 -33.16 -9.03
N ASP A 657 -10.23 -33.52 -9.53
CA ASP A 657 -10.49 -33.66 -10.96
C ASP A 657 -10.27 -32.35 -11.71
N LEU A 658 -10.79 -31.23 -11.20
CA LEU A 658 -10.60 -29.91 -11.82
C LEU A 658 -9.14 -29.46 -11.74
N GLU A 659 -8.48 -29.69 -10.61
CA GLU A 659 -7.07 -29.32 -10.48
C GLU A 659 -6.18 -30.11 -11.42
N LEU A 660 -6.41 -31.42 -11.52
CA LEU A 660 -5.69 -32.26 -12.43
C LEU A 660 -6.01 -31.89 -13.88
N ARG A 661 -7.26 -31.60 -14.22
CA ARG A 661 -7.62 -31.21 -15.59
C ARG A 661 -6.90 -29.95 -16.05
N TYR A 662 -6.84 -28.91 -15.22
CA TYR A 662 -6.36 -27.59 -15.63
C TYR A 662 -4.92 -27.27 -15.20
N ARG A 663 -4.19 -28.25 -14.65
CA ARG A 663 -2.76 -28.08 -14.32
C ARG A 663 -1.95 -27.69 -15.55
N GLY A 664 -0.96 -26.81 -15.35
CA GLY A 664 -0.09 -26.29 -16.41
C GLY A 664 -0.73 -25.28 -17.37
N LEU A 665 -2.05 -25.06 -17.33
CA LEU A 665 -2.74 -24.18 -18.28
C LEU A 665 -2.24 -22.74 -18.14
N ARG A 666 -1.47 -22.26 -19.13
CA ARG A 666 -0.98 -20.88 -19.18
C ARG A 666 -2.12 -19.94 -19.58
N ALA A 667 -2.23 -18.84 -18.85
CA ALA A 667 -3.31 -17.88 -18.96
C ALA A 667 -2.78 -16.44 -18.84
N PRO A 668 -3.56 -15.41 -19.27
CA PRO A 668 -3.15 -14.02 -19.15
C PRO A 668 -2.73 -13.62 -17.73
N HIS A 669 -3.31 -14.25 -16.72
CA HIS A 669 -2.92 -14.12 -15.32
C HIS A 669 -3.07 -15.44 -14.55
N LYS A 670 -2.51 -15.53 -13.34
CA LYS A 670 -2.69 -16.70 -12.43
C LYS A 670 -4.17 -16.92 -12.11
N LEU A 671 -4.58 -18.18 -12.06
CA LEU A 671 -5.93 -18.62 -11.75
C LEU A 671 -5.97 -19.34 -10.40
N LYS A 672 -7.06 -19.15 -9.66
CA LYS A 672 -7.41 -19.89 -8.45
C LYS A 672 -8.85 -20.36 -8.57
N SER A 673 -9.13 -21.53 -8.02
CA SER A 673 -10.48 -22.07 -7.92
C SER A 673 -10.74 -22.66 -6.53
N ALA A 674 -12.00 -22.96 -6.26
CA ALA A 674 -12.38 -23.76 -5.12
C ALA A 674 -13.72 -24.49 -5.33
N VAL A 675 -13.87 -25.61 -4.65
CA VAL A 675 -15.08 -26.45 -4.65
C VAL A 675 -15.58 -26.61 -3.22
N SER A 676 -16.80 -26.15 -2.97
CA SER A 676 -17.50 -26.34 -1.70
C SER A 676 -18.57 -27.41 -1.84
N GLY A 677 -18.55 -28.38 -0.92
CA GLY A 677 -19.50 -29.50 -0.89
C GLY A 677 -20.90 -29.11 -0.40
N CYS A 678 -21.14 -27.86 -0.01
CA CYS A 678 -22.47 -27.31 0.29
C CYS A 678 -22.44 -25.77 0.35
N ALA A 679 -23.62 -25.16 0.51
CA ALA A 679 -23.80 -23.70 0.60
C ALA A 679 -23.13 -23.01 1.80
N ARG A 680 -22.56 -23.76 2.76
CA ARG A 680 -21.74 -23.18 3.85
C ARG A 680 -20.37 -22.68 3.36
N GLU A 681 -19.98 -23.08 2.15
CA GLU A 681 -18.93 -22.41 1.39
C GLU A 681 -17.54 -22.40 2.06
N CYS A 682 -17.20 -23.41 2.87
CA CYS A 682 -15.93 -23.44 3.61
C CYS A 682 -14.66 -23.36 2.72
N ALA A 683 -14.79 -23.59 1.41
CA ALA A 683 -13.69 -23.45 0.46
C ALA A 683 -13.56 -22.03 -0.14
N GLU A 684 -14.42 -21.07 0.20
CA GLU A 684 -14.39 -19.69 -0.34
C GLU A 684 -14.49 -19.63 -1.88
N ALA A 685 -15.28 -20.52 -2.49
CA ALA A 685 -15.54 -20.62 -3.92
C ALA A 685 -15.91 -19.28 -4.59
N GLN A 686 -16.69 -18.43 -3.95
CA GLN A 686 -17.12 -17.15 -4.53
C GLN A 686 -16.00 -16.10 -4.54
N SER A 687 -14.86 -16.34 -3.88
CA SER A 687 -13.71 -15.43 -3.92
C SER A 687 -12.68 -15.77 -5.01
N LYS A 688 -12.93 -16.82 -5.80
CA LYS A 688 -11.98 -17.39 -6.76
C LYS A 688 -12.31 -17.00 -8.19
N ASP A 689 -11.33 -17.12 -9.09
CA ASP A 689 -11.49 -16.76 -10.51
C ASP A 689 -12.63 -17.58 -11.15
N PHE A 690 -12.80 -18.83 -10.72
CA PHE A 690 -14.04 -19.61 -10.84
C PHE A 690 -14.24 -20.50 -9.61
N GLY A 691 -15.49 -20.67 -9.18
CA GLY A 691 -15.84 -21.40 -7.96
C GLY A 691 -17.03 -22.33 -8.16
N VAL A 692 -17.05 -23.44 -7.43
CA VAL A 692 -18.08 -24.47 -7.54
C VAL A 692 -18.72 -24.69 -6.17
N ILE A 693 -20.04 -24.70 -6.10
CA ILE A 693 -20.80 -25.00 -4.87
C ILE A 693 -21.81 -26.09 -5.14
N ALA A 694 -21.78 -27.16 -4.35
CA ALA A 694 -22.73 -28.26 -4.45
C ALA A 694 -24.16 -27.84 -4.07
N THR A 695 -25.12 -28.35 -4.83
CA THR A 695 -26.54 -28.35 -4.52
C THR A 695 -27.05 -29.78 -4.44
N ALA A 696 -28.30 -29.96 -4.00
CA ALA A 696 -28.95 -31.27 -3.99
C ALA A 696 -29.19 -31.82 -5.41
N SER A 697 -29.19 -30.96 -6.43
CA SER A 697 -29.49 -31.30 -7.82
C SER A 697 -28.26 -31.35 -8.73
N GLY A 698 -27.10 -30.86 -8.27
CA GLY A 698 -25.89 -30.75 -9.09
C GLY A 698 -24.91 -29.72 -8.53
N TRP A 699 -24.30 -28.94 -9.42
CA TRP A 699 -23.31 -27.93 -9.07
C TRP A 699 -23.69 -26.54 -9.58
N ASN A 700 -23.53 -25.54 -8.72
CA ASN A 700 -23.55 -24.14 -9.12
C ASN A 700 -22.15 -23.68 -9.49
N LEU A 701 -22.01 -23.07 -10.66
CA LEU A 701 -20.76 -22.51 -11.18
C LEU A 701 -20.78 -20.98 -11.04
N TYR A 702 -19.78 -20.46 -10.37
CA TYR A 702 -19.53 -19.03 -10.19
C TYR A 702 -18.24 -18.61 -10.92
N VAL A 703 -18.22 -17.42 -11.51
CA VAL A 703 -17.07 -16.91 -12.29
C VAL A 703 -16.75 -15.45 -12.00
N GLY A 704 -15.49 -15.06 -12.21
CA GLY A 704 -15.06 -13.66 -12.11
C GLY A 704 -14.75 -13.17 -10.70
N GLY A 705 -14.55 -14.04 -9.70
CA GLY A 705 -14.18 -13.62 -8.35
C GLY A 705 -12.70 -13.23 -8.22
N ASN A 706 -12.37 -12.47 -7.17
CA ASN A 706 -11.00 -12.06 -6.87
C ASN A 706 -10.76 -11.90 -5.36
N GLY A 707 -9.83 -12.66 -4.79
CA GLY A 707 -9.30 -12.45 -3.43
C GLY A 707 -8.01 -11.61 -3.39
N GLY A 708 -7.97 -10.50 -4.14
CA GLY A 708 -6.80 -9.62 -4.31
C GLY A 708 -6.95 -8.24 -3.67
N ALA A 709 -6.16 -7.25 -4.13
CA ALA A 709 -6.18 -5.87 -3.62
C ALA A 709 -7.55 -5.16 -3.74
N THR A 710 -8.39 -5.62 -4.68
CA THR A 710 -9.80 -5.23 -4.80
C THR A 710 -10.63 -6.51 -4.74
N PRO A 711 -11.04 -6.94 -3.53
CA PRO A 711 -11.85 -8.14 -3.37
C PRO A 711 -13.17 -8.04 -4.13
N ARG A 712 -13.56 -9.12 -4.80
CA ARG A 712 -14.80 -9.18 -5.59
C ARG A 712 -15.39 -10.59 -5.55
N HIS A 713 -16.67 -10.70 -5.26
CA HIS A 713 -17.37 -11.98 -5.34
C HIS A 713 -17.59 -12.39 -6.80
N ALA A 714 -17.52 -13.68 -7.07
CA ALA A 714 -17.82 -14.30 -8.35
C ALA A 714 -19.34 -14.29 -8.59
N ASP A 715 -19.74 -14.12 -9.84
CA ASP A 715 -21.15 -14.13 -10.22
C ASP A 715 -21.58 -15.53 -10.63
N LEU A 716 -22.85 -15.84 -10.38
CA LEU A 716 -23.45 -17.10 -10.76
C LEU A 716 -23.63 -17.21 -12.28
N LEU A 717 -22.92 -18.13 -12.91
CA LEU A 717 -23.01 -18.38 -14.35
C LEU A 717 -24.14 -19.36 -14.68
N ALA A 718 -24.19 -20.50 -13.98
CA ALA A 718 -25.16 -21.57 -14.17
C ALA A 718 -25.35 -22.40 -12.90
N GLN A 719 -26.50 -23.08 -12.78
CA GLN A 719 -26.93 -23.81 -11.59
C GLN A 719 -27.26 -25.27 -11.90
N ASP A 720 -27.23 -26.11 -10.86
CA ASP A 720 -27.68 -27.51 -10.87
C ASP A 720 -27.09 -28.37 -12.00
N LEU A 721 -25.81 -28.11 -12.32
CA LEU A 721 -25.09 -28.79 -13.38
C LEU A 721 -24.70 -30.21 -12.96
N SER A 722 -24.78 -31.17 -13.90
CA SER A 722 -24.08 -32.45 -13.73
C SER A 722 -22.56 -32.27 -13.80
N ASP A 723 -21.80 -33.28 -13.35
CA ASP A 723 -20.33 -33.27 -13.40
C ASP A 723 -19.80 -32.95 -14.82
N ALA A 724 -20.40 -33.56 -15.85
CA ALA A 724 -19.99 -33.36 -17.24
C ALA A 724 -20.32 -31.95 -17.76
N GLU A 725 -21.48 -31.41 -17.39
CA GLU A 725 -21.89 -30.05 -17.80
C GLU A 725 -21.06 -28.97 -17.11
N LEU A 726 -20.74 -29.18 -15.83
CA LEU A 726 -19.85 -28.31 -15.07
C LEU A 726 -18.48 -28.20 -15.73
N VAL A 727 -17.84 -29.33 -16.00
CA VAL A 727 -16.51 -29.36 -16.64
C VAL A 727 -16.57 -28.68 -18.00
N ARG A 728 -17.58 -28.99 -18.82
CA ARG A 728 -17.74 -28.39 -20.15
C ARG A 728 -17.88 -26.86 -20.10
N LEU A 729 -18.65 -26.32 -19.15
CA LEU A 729 -18.79 -24.86 -19.01
C LEU A 729 -17.52 -24.20 -18.48
N ILE A 730 -16.78 -24.85 -17.57
CA ILE A 730 -15.49 -24.34 -17.11
C ILE A 730 -14.46 -24.33 -18.26
N ASP A 731 -14.41 -25.38 -19.08
CA ASP A 731 -13.53 -25.46 -20.26
C ASP A 731 -13.77 -24.26 -21.20
N ARG A 732 -15.05 -24.00 -21.53
CA ARG A 732 -15.46 -22.88 -22.37
C ARG A 732 -15.11 -21.53 -21.75
N PHE A 733 -15.41 -21.34 -20.46
CA PHE A 733 -15.09 -20.12 -19.73
C PHE A 733 -13.58 -19.82 -19.74
N LEU A 734 -12.75 -20.80 -19.39
CA LEU A 734 -11.31 -20.62 -19.31
C LEU A 734 -10.71 -20.32 -20.69
N MET A 735 -11.11 -21.05 -21.73
CA MET A 735 -10.58 -20.83 -23.08
C MET A 735 -11.08 -19.51 -23.67
N PHE A 736 -12.32 -19.12 -23.41
CA PHE A 736 -12.83 -17.82 -23.85
C PHE A 736 -12.12 -16.66 -23.15
N TYR A 737 -11.84 -16.77 -21.85
CA TYR A 737 -11.02 -15.82 -21.11
C TYR A 737 -9.59 -15.74 -21.67
N ILE A 738 -8.91 -16.88 -21.86
CA ILE A 738 -7.54 -16.92 -22.41
C ILE A 738 -7.48 -16.28 -23.80
N ARG A 739 -8.50 -16.49 -24.62
CA ARG A 739 -8.62 -15.95 -25.98
C ARG A 739 -8.84 -14.44 -26.02
N THR A 740 -9.61 -13.87 -25.08
CA THR A 740 -10.14 -12.49 -25.21
C THR A 740 -9.64 -11.50 -24.16
N ALA A 741 -9.05 -11.97 -23.07
CA ALA A 741 -8.50 -11.10 -22.04
C ALA A 741 -7.23 -10.39 -22.50
N ASP A 742 -6.97 -9.24 -21.87
CA ASP A 742 -5.75 -8.47 -22.08
C ASP A 742 -4.60 -9.02 -21.22
N ARG A 743 -3.38 -8.53 -21.44
CA ARG A 743 -2.18 -8.96 -20.70
C ARG A 743 -2.33 -8.70 -19.20
N LEU A 744 -1.97 -9.69 -18.38
CA LEU A 744 -2.01 -9.60 -16.91
C LEU A 744 -3.40 -9.22 -16.34
N GLU A 745 -4.47 -9.40 -17.11
CA GLU A 745 -5.83 -9.07 -16.70
C GLU A 745 -6.44 -10.21 -15.87
N ARG A 746 -7.03 -9.92 -14.71
CA ARG A 746 -7.78 -10.90 -13.90
C ARG A 746 -9.14 -11.20 -14.54
N THR A 747 -9.69 -12.39 -14.29
CA THR A 747 -11.04 -12.76 -14.78
C THR A 747 -12.12 -11.78 -14.31
N SER A 748 -11.99 -11.22 -13.10
CA SER A 748 -12.89 -10.19 -12.58
C SER A 748 -12.93 -8.93 -13.45
N THR A 749 -11.75 -8.38 -13.75
CA THR A 749 -11.61 -7.15 -14.53
C THR A 749 -11.96 -7.38 -16.00
N TRP A 750 -11.60 -8.55 -16.53
CA TRP A 750 -11.99 -8.98 -17.86
C TRP A 750 -13.53 -9.06 -18.00
N LEU A 751 -14.21 -9.68 -17.03
CA LEU A 751 -15.67 -9.80 -17.04
C LEU A 751 -16.36 -8.43 -16.98
N GLU A 752 -15.82 -7.49 -16.19
CA GLU A 752 -16.31 -6.11 -16.12
C GLU A 752 -16.07 -5.32 -17.42
N ARG A 753 -14.98 -5.62 -18.13
CA ARG A 753 -14.62 -4.98 -19.40
C ARG A 753 -15.44 -5.52 -20.57
N LEU A 754 -15.88 -6.78 -20.53
CA LEU A 754 -16.70 -7.36 -21.58
C LEU A 754 -17.98 -6.54 -21.77
N GLU A 755 -18.25 -6.15 -23.01
CA GLU A 755 -19.51 -5.49 -23.36
C GLU A 755 -20.68 -6.46 -23.10
N GLY A 756 -21.64 -6.03 -22.27
CA GLY A 756 -22.72 -6.91 -21.78
C GLY A 756 -22.34 -7.83 -20.62
N GLY A 757 -21.09 -7.79 -20.14
CA GLY A 757 -20.61 -8.45 -18.92
C GLY A 757 -20.96 -9.94 -18.84
N LEU A 758 -21.56 -10.34 -17.72
CA LEU A 758 -21.96 -11.73 -17.47
C LEU A 758 -23.00 -12.25 -18.45
N ASP A 759 -23.92 -11.41 -18.91
CA ASP A 759 -24.97 -11.84 -19.83
C ASP A 759 -24.38 -12.17 -21.20
N HIS A 760 -23.48 -11.33 -21.70
CA HIS A 760 -22.73 -11.64 -22.93
C HIS A 760 -21.88 -12.91 -22.77
N LEU A 761 -21.17 -13.05 -21.64
CA LEU A 761 -20.43 -14.28 -21.36
C LEU A 761 -21.34 -15.52 -21.41
N ARG A 762 -22.52 -15.45 -20.77
CA ARG A 762 -23.50 -16.53 -20.74
C ARG A 762 -24.00 -16.88 -22.15
N ASP A 763 -24.33 -15.88 -22.95
CA ASP A 763 -24.74 -16.09 -24.35
C ASP A 763 -23.68 -16.84 -25.16
N VAL A 764 -22.39 -16.52 -24.95
CA VAL A 764 -21.29 -17.18 -25.66
C VAL A 764 -21.05 -18.60 -25.14
N VAL A 765 -20.84 -18.79 -23.83
CA VAL A 765 -20.35 -20.07 -23.29
C VAL A 765 -21.46 -21.06 -22.94
N VAL A 766 -22.69 -20.58 -22.72
CA VAL A 766 -23.86 -21.44 -22.44
C VAL A 766 -24.71 -21.63 -23.68
N HIS A 767 -25.03 -20.54 -24.40
CA HIS A 767 -25.95 -20.57 -25.54
C HIS A 767 -25.25 -20.67 -26.90
N ASP A 768 -23.91 -20.68 -26.93
CA ASP A 768 -23.10 -20.79 -28.14
C ASP A 768 -23.46 -19.76 -29.22
N SER A 769 -23.79 -18.53 -28.81
CA SER A 769 -24.24 -17.47 -29.72
C SER A 769 -23.25 -17.12 -30.84
N LEU A 770 -21.96 -17.45 -30.64
CA LEU A 770 -20.88 -17.23 -31.62
C LEU A 770 -20.44 -18.52 -32.34
N GLY A 771 -21.01 -19.69 -32.02
CA GLY A 771 -20.62 -20.98 -32.61
C GLY A 771 -19.18 -21.41 -32.28
N LEU A 772 -18.64 -20.97 -31.14
CA LEU A 772 -17.25 -21.20 -30.73
C LEU A 772 -17.09 -22.34 -29.71
N CYS A 773 -18.17 -22.82 -29.08
CA CYS A 773 -18.07 -23.72 -27.94
C CYS A 773 -17.31 -25.03 -28.26
N ALA A 774 -17.56 -25.64 -29.41
CA ALA A 774 -16.87 -26.87 -29.82
C ALA A 774 -15.36 -26.65 -30.02
N GLU A 775 -14.97 -25.48 -30.54
CA GLU A 775 -13.55 -25.11 -30.69
C GLU A 775 -12.90 -24.89 -29.31
N LEU A 776 -13.56 -24.16 -28.41
CA LEU A 776 -13.06 -23.91 -27.05
C LEU A 776 -12.87 -25.23 -26.27
N GLU A 777 -13.82 -26.17 -26.40
CA GLU A 777 -13.72 -27.50 -25.81
C GLU A 777 -12.56 -28.31 -26.41
N ALA A 778 -12.35 -28.24 -27.73
CA ALA A 778 -11.24 -28.93 -28.38
C ALA A 778 -9.87 -28.39 -27.92
N LEU A 779 -9.72 -27.06 -27.80
CA LEU A 779 -8.49 -26.44 -27.28
C LEU A 779 -8.18 -26.92 -25.85
N MET A 780 -9.19 -27.03 -24.99
CA MET A 780 -9.00 -27.57 -23.64
C MET A 780 -8.68 -29.06 -23.65
N ALA A 781 -9.35 -29.85 -24.49
CA ALA A 781 -9.06 -31.28 -24.61
C ALA A 781 -7.61 -31.53 -25.06
N ASP A 782 -7.12 -30.73 -26.01
CA ASP A 782 -5.73 -30.77 -26.46
C ASP A 782 -4.74 -30.45 -25.32
N HIS A 783 -5.01 -29.41 -24.52
CA HIS A 783 -4.21 -29.09 -23.33
C HIS A 783 -4.14 -30.28 -22.36
N VAL A 784 -5.30 -30.85 -22.02
CA VAL A 784 -5.42 -31.97 -21.07
C VAL A 784 -4.65 -33.20 -21.56
N ALA A 785 -4.73 -33.52 -22.86
CA ALA A 785 -4.07 -34.69 -23.44
C ALA A 785 -2.53 -34.55 -23.49
N HIS A 786 -2.03 -33.31 -23.60
CA HIS A 786 -0.61 -33.05 -23.81
C HIS A 786 0.13 -32.49 -22.59
N TYR A 787 -0.54 -32.28 -21.46
CA TYR A 787 0.13 -31.81 -20.24
C TYR A 787 1.31 -32.71 -19.83
N ARG A 788 2.42 -32.08 -19.48
CA ARG A 788 3.62 -32.69 -18.88
C ARG A 788 4.11 -31.78 -17.75
N ASP A 789 4.65 -32.38 -16.70
CA ASP A 789 5.22 -31.63 -15.60
C ASP A 789 6.59 -31.05 -15.97
N GLU A 790 6.72 -29.72 -15.89
CA GLU A 790 7.92 -28.98 -16.34
C GLU A 790 9.18 -29.40 -15.56
N TRP A 791 9.05 -29.71 -14.26
CA TRP A 791 10.18 -30.16 -13.45
C TRP A 791 10.57 -31.60 -13.77
N ALA A 792 9.61 -32.51 -13.92
CA ALA A 792 9.88 -33.87 -14.35
C ALA A 792 10.61 -33.91 -15.69
N GLU A 793 10.22 -33.07 -16.66
CA GLU A 793 10.93 -32.99 -17.94
C GLU A 793 12.31 -32.32 -17.81
N THR A 794 12.44 -31.28 -16.97
CA THR A 794 13.73 -30.62 -16.69
C THR A 794 14.75 -31.63 -16.17
N LEU A 795 14.35 -32.48 -15.23
CA LEU A 795 15.21 -33.47 -14.60
C LEU A 795 15.71 -34.57 -15.55
N GLN A 796 14.99 -34.80 -16.66
CA GLN A 796 15.33 -35.81 -17.66
C GLN A 796 16.28 -35.29 -18.74
N ASP A 797 16.53 -33.98 -18.80
CA ASP A 797 17.36 -33.35 -19.82
C ASP A 797 18.60 -32.65 -19.21
N PRO A 798 19.81 -33.19 -19.44
CA PRO A 798 21.04 -32.58 -18.96
C PRO A 798 21.29 -31.14 -19.44
N GLU A 799 20.81 -30.74 -20.62
CA GLU A 799 20.95 -29.37 -21.12
C GLU A 799 20.02 -28.40 -20.38
N ARG A 800 18.79 -28.83 -20.05
CA ARG A 800 17.86 -28.04 -19.23
C ARG A 800 18.40 -27.83 -17.82
N LEU A 801 19.03 -28.86 -17.25
CA LEU A 801 19.65 -28.79 -15.91
C LEU A 801 20.78 -27.77 -15.80
N ARG A 802 21.54 -27.51 -16.88
CA ARG A 802 22.67 -26.55 -16.86
C ARG A 802 22.25 -25.12 -16.51
N ARG A 803 20.97 -24.79 -16.59
CA ARG A 803 20.42 -23.47 -16.27
C ARG A 803 20.31 -23.20 -14.77
N PHE A 804 20.34 -24.26 -13.95
CA PHE A 804 20.13 -24.17 -12.51
C PHE A 804 21.47 -24.18 -11.77
N VAL A 805 22.30 -23.15 -12.02
CA VAL A 805 23.58 -22.95 -11.35
C VAL A 805 23.68 -21.51 -10.84
N SER A 806 24.21 -21.35 -9.62
CA SER A 806 24.37 -20.02 -9.00
C SER A 806 25.37 -19.13 -9.76
N PHE A 807 26.48 -19.72 -10.24
CA PHE A 807 27.45 -19.03 -11.10
C PHE A 807 27.94 -19.95 -12.21
N VAL A 808 27.82 -19.53 -13.47
CA VAL A 808 28.31 -20.28 -14.64
C VAL A 808 29.81 -20.57 -14.53
N ASN A 809 30.58 -19.62 -13.99
CA ASN A 809 32.04 -19.72 -13.83
C ASN A 809 32.47 -20.41 -12.52
N ALA A 810 31.54 -20.67 -11.59
CA ALA A 810 31.82 -21.34 -10.32
C ALA A 810 30.63 -22.23 -9.89
N PRO A 811 30.35 -23.33 -10.61
CA PRO A 811 29.25 -24.24 -10.27
C PRO A 811 29.42 -24.79 -8.85
N GLY A 812 28.39 -24.63 -8.00
CA GLY A 812 28.39 -25.09 -6.61
C GLY A 812 28.91 -24.08 -5.58
N ALA A 813 29.36 -22.89 -6.00
CA ALA A 813 29.62 -21.80 -5.06
C ALA A 813 28.28 -21.18 -4.61
N PRO A 814 28.01 -21.09 -3.29
CA PRO A 814 26.79 -20.46 -2.79
C PRO A 814 26.82 -18.96 -3.08
N ASP A 815 25.67 -18.39 -3.45
CA ASP A 815 25.54 -16.94 -3.58
C ASP A 815 25.69 -16.28 -2.19
N PRO A 816 26.76 -15.50 -1.95
CA PRO A 816 27.03 -14.91 -0.64
C PRO A 816 26.00 -13.82 -0.25
N THR A 817 25.16 -13.39 -1.18
CA THR A 817 24.08 -12.41 -0.94
C THR A 817 22.81 -13.06 -0.39
N VAL A 818 22.63 -14.37 -0.57
CA VAL A 818 21.48 -15.12 -0.06
C VAL A 818 21.76 -15.57 1.37
N LYS A 819 21.30 -14.79 2.35
CA LYS A 819 21.46 -15.10 3.78
C LYS A 819 20.14 -15.26 4.52
N PHE A 820 20.19 -16.02 5.60
CA PHE A 820 19.05 -16.30 6.47
C PHE A 820 19.42 -16.13 7.94
N VAL A 821 18.45 -15.71 8.76
CA VAL A 821 18.55 -15.66 10.22
C VAL A 821 17.42 -16.48 10.86
N PRO A 822 17.63 -17.09 12.05
CA PRO A 822 16.58 -17.81 12.76
C PRO A 822 15.44 -16.88 13.22
N GLU A 823 14.19 -17.30 13.05
CA GLU A 823 13.00 -16.65 13.60
C GLU A 823 11.86 -17.67 13.75
N ARG A 824 11.19 -17.72 14.90
CA ARG A 824 10.04 -18.62 15.16
C ARG A 824 10.33 -20.08 14.82
N ASP A 825 11.45 -20.59 15.33
CA ASP A 825 11.93 -21.97 15.13
C ASP A 825 12.18 -22.38 13.66
N GLN A 826 12.19 -21.42 12.74
CA GLN A 826 12.51 -21.59 11.33
C GLN A 826 13.51 -20.53 10.87
N VAL A 827 13.79 -20.47 9.57
CA VAL A 827 14.64 -19.44 8.96
C VAL A 827 13.80 -18.33 8.33
N LYS A 828 14.32 -17.10 8.33
CA LYS A 828 13.81 -15.99 7.50
C LYS A 828 14.94 -15.34 6.70
N PRO A 829 14.64 -14.65 5.58
CA PRO A 829 15.64 -13.86 4.88
C PRO A 829 16.32 -12.83 5.79
N ASP A 830 17.65 -12.74 5.71
CA ASP A 830 18.42 -11.66 6.31
C ASP A 830 18.34 -10.41 5.41
N LEU A 831 17.41 -9.52 5.72
CA LEU A 831 17.15 -8.33 4.89
C LEU A 831 18.18 -7.22 5.10
N ALA A 832 19.05 -7.30 6.12
CA ALA A 832 20.09 -6.30 6.37
C ALA A 832 21.16 -6.25 5.27
N VAL A 833 21.27 -7.32 4.46
CA VAL A 833 22.19 -7.39 3.30
C VAL A 833 21.57 -6.79 2.03
N LEU A 834 20.25 -6.64 1.95
CA LEU A 834 19.58 -6.06 0.78
C LEU A 834 19.61 -4.53 0.76
N THR A 835 20.10 -3.90 1.84
CA THR A 835 20.36 -2.46 1.95
C THR A 835 21.65 -2.00 1.25
N ILE A 836 22.30 -2.85 0.44
CA ILE A 836 23.55 -2.50 -0.26
C ILE A 836 23.26 -1.65 -1.51
N GLY A 837 23.14 -0.35 -1.27
CA GLY A 837 23.39 0.73 -2.23
C GLY A 837 24.81 1.31 -2.11
N GLY A 838 25.80 0.50 -1.70
CA GLY A 838 27.21 0.91 -1.69
C GLY A 838 27.82 0.85 -3.10
N PRO A 839 28.76 1.73 -3.45
CA PRO A 839 29.29 1.84 -4.82
C PRO A 839 30.04 0.57 -5.22
N VAL A 840 29.65 0.00 -6.35
CA VAL A 840 30.39 -1.04 -7.07
C VAL A 840 31.72 -0.44 -7.54
N ARG A 841 32.84 -1.08 -7.19
CA ARG A 841 34.14 -0.83 -7.84
C ARG A 841 34.21 -1.48 -9.20
#